data_AF-A0A3L6JDZ7-F1
#
_entry.id   AF-A0A3L6JDZ7-F1
#
_cell.length_a   1.000
_cell.length_b   1.000
_cell.length_c   1.000
_cell.angle_alpha   90.00
_cell.angle_beta   90.00
_cell.angle_gamma   90.00
#
_symmetry.space_group_name_H-M   'P 1'
#
loop_
_entity.id
_entity.type
_entity.pdbx_description
1 polymer ?
#
loop_
_entity_poly.entity_id
_entity_poly.type
_entity_poly.pdbx_seq_one_letter_code
_entity_poly.pdbx_strand_id
1 'polypeptide(L)'
;MSAVEVVKEMAPKRRRMMDMVLTLGGLKEESAVPASRIAVEIENLRRGIGPFIEPIVAFPSSYFDAFFETASRTGLLAQIAEKSILVDAIANFEKASERIESKGLLGLLDALRSSLAAKKRSGAESRQPSVIDVDSILRSMPDLITRMESVVVEYEEKAKSNAVGATAELNTLIDSLLQATAHIQSNPDTGLDALQKIGTKTRYGPFLRASAQVKRGRREGRIEDSRVLQLVSVNILTELYRGIILFILNSMGSKTAVQLATLMRVSPETVQSAVVSMIQRGEIEMAGLEGDSPVFARVLAATPATTLVLKRVIQQFRGVVRSLKGSTQDSAKVSLDRLGPILEKLQLLGEYDETRLSDNVDTLRKAVDSMTEGVLQSQGTGSSDDLRLLVSAGLEAFTRFRLKIALEKGPKLVSEANVYGEKLNPETYDRMVATYLDNELERGMILVLIRDIGAMTAHDLARKTHIPQNRVFQHLLILKRNELLTAVGESHGYVLYDVPRTPNEAEITIRTVSSLAPQLSTAKAEINSILSDFKAADIGRLVGSLDAFSKSCDKMLKIRVGGQVVAESVLKGVEEKIKSAVLLAYRARAKIPSTKPKVTVDDLVEVDVPSVLDEYRDMMGYAPLLGFGTIDWEPSRCLGCKSCQISCPEHAIELKPNIDVSSYFDFPEDALQKLPVNKALFYRTVRSLAVARPTTSIPLKKDAPGFGKVETDLWLCVACRTCVRRCPGPEGGALELDLKWSLPEVVKQMTAKA
;
A
#
# COMPACT_ATOMS: atom_id res chain seq x y z
N MET A 1 -48.22 -9.37 46.86
CA MET A 1 -46.75 -9.52 46.88
C MET A 1 -46.23 -8.94 45.58
N SER A 2 -45.70 -7.72 45.61
CA SER A 2 -45.10 -7.07 44.44
C SER A 2 -43.86 -7.86 44.03
N ALA A 3 -43.86 -8.36 42.79
CA ALA A 3 -42.68 -8.99 42.22
C ALA A 3 -41.54 -7.97 42.24
N VAL A 4 -40.48 -8.28 42.98
CA VAL A 4 -39.21 -7.56 42.92
C VAL A 4 -38.73 -7.72 41.47
N GLU A 5 -38.69 -6.63 40.70
CA GLU A 5 -38.06 -6.60 39.38
C GLU A 5 -36.58 -6.94 39.56
N VAL A 6 -36.22 -8.19 39.29
CA VAL A 6 -34.83 -8.61 39.23
C VAL A 6 -34.21 -7.88 38.04
N VAL A 7 -33.35 -6.92 38.32
CA VAL A 7 -32.58 -6.17 37.31
C VAL A 7 -31.71 -7.17 36.55
N LYS A 8 -32.10 -7.50 35.31
CA LYS A 8 -31.35 -8.42 34.45
C LYS A 8 -30.05 -7.74 33.99
N GLU A 9 -28.90 -8.23 34.46
CA GLU A 9 -27.58 -7.70 34.11
C GLU A 9 -27.18 -8.04 32.67
N MET A 10 -26.52 -7.07 32.00
CA MET A 10 -26.01 -7.22 30.63
C MET A 10 -24.78 -8.14 30.59
N ALA A 11 -24.69 -9.02 29.58
CA ALA A 11 -23.55 -9.92 29.42
C ALA A 11 -22.19 -9.19 29.32
N PRO A 12 -21.10 -9.68 29.94
CA PRO A 12 -19.82 -8.96 30.04
C PRO A 12 -19.16 -8.58 28.71
N LYS A 13 -19.33 -9.40 27.67
CA LYS A 13 -18.81 -9.10 26.32
C LYS A 13 -19.52 -7.91 25.68
N ARG A 14 -20.83 -7.76 25.94
CA ARG A 14 -21.65 -6.64 25.47
C ARG A 14 -21.28 -5.35 26.18
N ARG A 15 -21.04 -5.40 27.49
CA ARG A 15 -20.55 -4.25 28.27
C ARG A 15 -19.27 -3.67 27.67
N ARG A 16 -18.30 -4.52 27.30
CA ARG A 16 -17.05 -4.08 26.67
C ARG A 16 -17.24 -3.49 25.26
N MET A 17 -18.13 -4.07 24.47
CA MET A 17 -18.44 -3.56 23.12
C MET A 17 -19.14 -2.19 23.21
N MET A 18 -20.07 -2.03 24.16
CA MET A 18 -20.72 -0.76 24.44
C MET A 18 -19.79 0.28 25.04
N ASP A 19 -18.92 -0.10 25.98
CA ASP A 19 -17.88 0.79 26.49
C ASP A 19 -16.98 1.29 25.35
N MET A 20 -16.64 0.41 24.40
CA MET A 20 -15.87 0.78 23.22
C MET A 20 -16.65 1.73 22.29
N VAL A 21 -17.93 1.47 22.01
CA VAL A 21 -18.78 2.36 21.19
C VAL A 21 -18.98 3.73 21.87
N LEU A 22 -19.22 3.77 23.18
CA LEU A 22 -19.34 5.02 23.95
C LEU A 22 -18.01 5.79 24.00
N THR A 23 -16.88 5.09 24.08
CA THR A 23 -15.54 5.71 24.07
C THR A 23 -15.16 6.21 22.69
N LEU A 24 -15.44 5.44 21.62
CA LEU A 24 -15.17 5.85 20.23
C LEU A 24 -16.15 6.95 19.76
N GLY A 25 -17.40 6.91 20.23
CA GLY A 25 -18.44 7.88 19.95
C GLY A 25 -18.41 9.14 20.83
N GLY A 26 -17.51 9.21 21.82
CA GLY A 26 -17.33 10.40 22.66
C GLY A 26 -18.47 10.69 23.65
N LEU A 27 -19.23 9.66 24.05
CA LEU A 27 -20.42 9.76 24.92
C LEU A 27 -20.13 9.57 26.41
N LYS A 28 -18.87 9.29 26.79
CA LYS A 28 -18.47 9.21 28.20
C LYS A 28 -18.23 10.63 28.72
N GLU A 29 -18.94 11.03 29.78
CA GLU A 29 -18.63 12.26 30.50
C GLU A 29 -17.25 12.15 31.16
N GLU A 30 -16.19 12.46 30.40
CA GLU A 30 -14.96 12.90 31.03
C GLU A 30 -15.25 14.25 31.68
N SER A 31 -15.04 14.31 33.00
CA SER A 31 -15.13 15.53 33.81
C SER A 31 -14.63 16.72 33.02
N ALA A 32 -15.53 17.64 32.66
CA ALA A 32 -15.18 18.81 31.89
C ALA A 32 -14.04 19.53 32.61
N VAL A 33 -12.85 19.55 32.01
CA VAL A 33 -11.72 20.30 32.56
C VAL A 33 -12.21 21.75 32.66
N PRO A 34 -12.19 22.37 33.86
CA PRO A 34 -12.69 23.73 34.02
C PRO A 34 -12.00 24.66 33.01
N ALA A 35 -12.77 25.56 32.39
CA ALA A 35 -12.24 26.52 31.41
C ALA A 35 -11.04 27.33 31.97
N SER A 36 -11.01 27.56 33.29
CA SER A 36 -9.88 28.16 34.01
C SER A 36 -8.60 27.33 33.95
N ARG A 37 -8.68 25.99 34.06
CA ARG A 37 -7.51 25.09 33.92
C ARG A 37 -7.02 25.03 32.48
N ILE A 38 -7.93 25.06 31.51
CA ILE A 38 -7.59 25.10 30.08
C ILE A 38 -6.85 26.41 29.76
N ALA A 39 -7.37 27.55 30.24
CA ALA A 39 -6.72 28.85 30.06
C ALA A 39 -5.32 28.90 30.70
N VAL A 40 -5.15 28.35 31.91
CA VAL A 40 -3.84 28.26 32.58
C VAL A 40 -2.86 27.41 31.78
N GLU A 41 -3.28 26.26 31.25
CA GLU A 41 -2.37 25.39 30.50
C GLU A 41 -2.02 25.97 29.10
N ILE A 42 -2.96 26.68 28.46
CA ILE A 42 -2.71 27.45 27.24
C ILE A 42 -1.67 28.56 27.50
N GLU A 43 -1.81 29.29 28.61
CA GLU A 43 -0.89 30.36 28.98
C GLU A 43 0.51 29.81 29.36
N ASN A 44 0.56 28.68 30.07
CA ASN A 44 1.81 27.97 30.34
C ASN A 44 2.49 27.50 29.06
N LEU A 45 1.73 26.99 28.10
CA LEU A 45 2.25 26.57 26.80
C LEU A 45 2.77 27.78 26.00
N ARG A 46 2.03 28.89 25.97
CA ARG A 46 2.44 30.13 25.31
C ARG A 46 3.75 30.66 25.89
N ARG A 47 3.86 30.70 27.21
CA ARG A 47 5.08 31.13 27.92
C ARG A 47 6.25 30.17 27.69
N GLY A 48 5.98 28.87 27.65
CA GLY A 48 7.00 27.83 27.44
C GLY A 48 7.53 27.77 26.01
N ILE A 49 6.67 27.99 25.01
CA ILE A 49 7.07 27.97 23.59
C ILE A 49 7.63 29.33 23.14
N GLY A 50 7.20 30.45 23.74
CA GLY A 50 7.61 31.81 23.37
C GLY A 50 9.10 31.98 23.04
N PRO A 51 10.04 31.54 23.90
CA PRO A 51 11.48 31.65 23.66
C PRO A 51 11.99 30.88 22.42
N PHE A 52 11.23 29.90 21.94
CA PHE A 52 11.60 29.06 20.81
C PHE A 52 10.95 29.50 19.49
N ILE A 53 9.84 30.24 19.53
CA ILE A 53 9.07 30.62 18.33
C ILE A 53 9.92 31.39 17.33
N GLU A 54 10.54 32.49 17.76
CA GLU A 54 11.26 33.38 16.86
C GLU A 54 12.38 32.65 16.10
N PRO A 55 13.25 31.85 16.77
CA PRO A 55 14.20 30.98 16.07
C PRO A 55 13.57 29.98 15.09
N ILE A 56 12.43 29.36 15.46
CA ILE A 56 11.75 28.36 14.63
C ILE A 56 11.10 28.99 13.40
N VAL A 57 10.48 30.17 13.55
CA VAL A 57 9.81 30.91 12.47
C VAL A 57 10.82 31.55 11.52
N ALA A 58 11.99 31.97 12.03
CA ALA A 58 13.07 32.52 11.21
C ALA A 58 13.86 31.44 10.45
N PHE A 59 13.90 30.21 10.97
CA PHE A 59 14.68 29.09 10.41
C PHE A 59 14.51 28.86 8.90
N PRO A 60 13.30 28.80 8.32
CA PRO A 60 13.15 28.53 6.89
C PRO A 60 13.85 29.58 6.04
N SER A 61 13.69 30.87 6.37
CA SER A 61 14.32 31.96 5.64
C SER A 61 15.85 31.86 5.73
N SER A 62 16.39 31.68 6.93
CA SER A 62 17.85 31.55 7.14
C SER A 62 18.44 30.32 6.45
N TYR A 63 17.70 29.20 6.41
CA TYR A 63 18.13 28.00 5.71
C TYR A 63 18.15 28.20 4.19
N PHE A 64 17.09 28.78 3.60
CA PHE A 64 17.03 29.02 2.16
C PHE A 64 18.07 30.05 1.70
N ASP A 65 18.38 31.06 2.51
CA ASP A 65 19.45 32.01 2.25
C ASP A 65 20.82 31.30 2.18
N ALA A 66 21.17 30.50 3.20
CA ALA A 66 22.42 29.74 3.23
C ALA A 66 22.48 28.65 2.14
N PHE A 67 21.34 28.01 1.83
CA PHE A 67 21.23 27.03 0.77
C PHE A 67 21.45 27.66 -0.60
N PHE A 68 20.87 28.83 -0.87
CA PHE A 68 21.07 29.56 -2.12
C PHE A 68 22.54 29.95 -2.33
N GLU A 69 23.21 30.48 -1.30
CA GLU A 69 24.64 30.80 -1.37
C GLU A 69 25.48 29.55 -1.67
N THR A 70 25.19 28.45 -0.98
CA THR A 70 25.89 27.18 -1.19
C THR A 70 25.66 26.63 -2.59
N ALA A 71 24.41 26.60 -3.05
CA ALA A 71 24.02 26.10 -4.37
C ALA A 71 24.61 26.95 -5.51
N SER A 72 24.69 28.26 -5.32
CA SER A 72 25.32 29.19 -6.27
C SER A 72 26.83 28.97 -6.34
N ARG A 73 27.49 28.85 -5.18
CA ARG A 73 28.95 28.63 -5.09
C ARG A 73 29.39 27.30 -5.69
N THR A 74 28.60 26.23 -5.52
CA THR A 74 28.93 24.90 -6.03
C THR A 74 28.41 24.63 -7.44
N GLY A 75 27.70 25.59 -8.04
CA GLY A 75 27.09 25.41 -9.36
C GLY A 75 26.05 24.29 -9.39
N LEU A 76 25.41 24.00 -8.26
CA LEU A 76 24.51 22.85 -8.08
C LEU A 76 23.36 22.85 -9.09
N LEU A 77 22.84 24.04 -9.43
CA LEU A 77 21.75 24.21 -10.39
C LEU A 77 22.16 23.92 -11.85
N ALA A 78 23.45 24.04 -12.17
CA ALA A 78 23.96 23.69 -13.50
C ALA A 78 24.09 22.17 -13.70
N GLN A 79 24.20 21.42 -12.59
CA GLN A 79 24.33 19.96 -12.60
C GLN A 79 22.99 19.24 -12.79
N ILE A 80 21.86 19.94 -12.68
CA ILE A 80 20.53 19.36 -12.92
C ILE A 80 20.39 19.06 -14.40
N ALA A 81 20.25 17.77 -14.76
CA ALA A 81 20.13 17.37 -16.16
C ALA A 81 18.69 17.59 -16.65
N GLU A 82 17.71 17.24 -15.84
CA GLU A 82 16.30 17.14 -16.24
C GLU A 82 15.48 18.42 -16.10
N LYS A 83 14.69 18.69 -17.15
CA LYS A 83 13.75 19.82 -17.19
C LYS A 83 12.56 19.63 -16.25
N SER A 84 12.07 18.40 -16.07
CA SER A 84 10.92 18.11 -15.18
C SER A 84 11.24 18.50 -13.72
N ILE A 85 12.44 18.18 -13.23
CA ILE A 85 12.90 18.52 -11.88
C ILE A 85 12.97 20.03 -11.70
N LEU A 86 13.43 20.75 -12.72
CA LEU A 86 13.43 22.22 -12.69
C LEU A 86 12.00 22.77 -12.61
N VAL A 87 11.07 22.23 -13.40
CA VAL A 87 9.66 22.64 -13.40
C VAL A 87 9.00 22.35 -12.05
N ASP A 88 9.17 21.15 -11.50
CA ASP A 88 8.61 20.76 -10.21
C ASP A 88 9.22 21.58 -9.07
N ALA A 89 10.53 21.82 -9.12
CA ALA A 89 11.21 22.64 -8.12
C ALA A 89 10.71 24.09 -8.17
N ILE A 90 10.58 24.68 -9.36
CA ILE A 90 10.01 26.02 -9.55
C ILE A 90 8.60 26.08 -8.98
N ALA A 91 7.71 25.15 -9.34
CA ALA A 91 6.33 25.15 -8.87
C ALA A 91 6.23 25.04 -7.33
N ASN A 92 7.10 24.23 -6.70
CA ASN A 92 7.11 24.10 -5.25
C ASN A 92 7.69 25.33 -4.54
N PHE A 93 8.75 25.94 -5.08
CA PHE A 93 9.31 27.17 -4.53
C PHE A 93 8.38 28.36 -4.77
N GLU A 94 7.64 28.42 -5.88
CA GLU A 94 6.62 29.45 -6.14
C GLU A 94 5.53 29.40 -5.06
N LYS A 95 4.98 28.22 -4.80
CA LYS A 95 4.01 28.01 -3.71
C LYS A 95 4.57 28.42 -2.34
N ALA A 96 5.86 28.17 -2.08
CA ALA A 96 6.49 28.58 -0.84
C ALA A 96 6.72 30.10 -0.76
N SER A 97 7.03 30.76 -1.88
CA SER A 97 7.29 32.20 -1.97
C SER A 97 6.07 33.06 -1.67
N GLU A 98 4.86 32.52 -1.89
CA GLU A 98 3.60 33.19 -1.52
C GLU A 98 3.47 33.40 0.00
N ARG A 99 4.21 32.64 0.82
CA ARG A 99 4.06 32.58 2.29
C ARG A 99 5.35 32.82 3.06
N ILE A 100 6.52 32.74 2.40
CA ILE A 100 7.83 33.02 3.00
C ILE A 100 8.52 34.11 2.20
N GLU A 101 8.78 35.23 2.85
CA GLU A 101 9.74 36.22 2.37
C GLU A 101 11.17 35.75 2.75
N SER A 102 11.93 35.33 1.74
CA SER A 102 13.35 34.98 1.84
C SER A 102 14.06 35.37 0.55
N LYS A 103 15.21 36.05 0.69
CA LYS A 103 16.04 36.44 -0.46
C LYS A 103 16.63 35.22 -1.16
N GLY A 104 17.04 34.21 -0.40
CA GLY A 104 17.54 32.94 -0.91
C GLY A 104 16.49 32.15 -1.66
N LEU A 105 15.24 32.13 -1.19
CA LEU A 105 14.15 31.43 -1.89
C LEU A 105 13.82 32.09 -3.24
N LEU A 106 13.74 33.43 -3.27
CA LEU A 106 13.57 34.17 -4.54
C LEU A 106 14.78 34.02 -5.46
N GLY A 107 16.00 34.07 -4.91
CA GLY A 107 17.23 33.83 -5.66
C GLY A 107 17.29 32.42 -6.28
N LEU A 108 16.86 31.40 -5.55
CA LEU A 108 16.74 30.02 -6.05
C LEU A 108 15.72 29.93 -7.18
N LEU A 109 14.56 30.58 -7.04
CA LEU A 109 13.54 30.64 -8.08
C LEU A 109 14.08 31.26 -9.37
N ASP A 110 14.73 32.42 -9.26
CA ASP A 110 15.30 33.11 -10.41
C ASP A 110 16.42 32.32 -11.08
N ALA A 111 17.28 31.67 -10.28
CA ALA A 111 18.34 30.81 -10.78
C ALA A 111 17.80 29.52 -11.44
N LEU A 112 16.74 28.91 -10.90
CA LEU A 112 16.06 27.76 -11.49
C LEU A 112 15.35 28.14 -12.80
N ARG A 113 14.66 29.29 -12.83
CA ARG A 113 14.03 29.84 -14.04
C ARG A 113 15.07 30.14 -15.11
N SER A 114 16.20 30.73 -14.73
CA SER A 114 17.32 31.00 -15.62
C SER A 114 17.94 29.71 -16.18
N SER A 115 18.13 28.68 -15.33
CA SER A 115 18.61 27.37 -15.75
C SER A 115 17.62 26.67 -16.71
N LEU A 116 16.32 26.72 -16.41
CA LEU A 116 15.27 26.20 -17.29
C LEU A 116 15.22 26.96 -18.63
N ALA A 117 15.35 28.29 -18.62
CA ALA A 117 15.38 29.11 -19.82
C ALA A 117 16.63 28.83 -20.67
N ALA A 118 17.81 28.70 -20.04
CA ALA A 118 19.04 28.32 -20.71
C ALA A 118 18.92 26.94 -21.39
N LYS A 119 18.33 25.95 -20.69
CA LYS A 119 18.08 24.60 -21.25
C LYS A 119 16.97 24.55 -22.30
N LYS A 120 16.06 25.54 -22.33
CA LYS A 120 15.09 25.70 -23.42
C LYS A 120 15.76 26.31 -24.66
N ARG A 121 16.67 27.27 -24.48
CA ARG A 121 17.42 27.91 -25.58
C ARG A 121 18.52 27.01 -26.16
N SER A 122 19.20 26.20 -25.35
CA SER A 122 20.21 25.25 -25.82
C SER A 122 19.64 24.11 -26.68
N GLY A 123 18.33 23.94 -26.74
CA GLY A 123 17.66 23.03 -27.67
C GLY A 123 17.60 23.55 -29.11
N ALA A 124 17.79 24.86 -29.33
CA ALA A 124 17.62 25.49 -30.65
C ALA A 124 18.95 25.90 -31.33
N GLU A 125 20.04 26.14 -30.61
CA GLU A 125 21.23 26.81 -31.19
C GLU A 125 22.61 26.16 -30.92
N SER A 126 22.72 25.00 -30.25
CA SER A 126 24.05 24.40 -30.00
C SER A 126 24.14 22.93 -30.37
N ARG A 127 24.15 22.61 -31.66
CA ARG A 127 24.78 21.38 -32.16
C ARG A 127 25.48 21.67 -33.49
N GLN A 128 26.65 22.30 -33.43
CA GLN A 128 27.64 22.02 -34.47
C GLN A 128 27.89 20.50 -34.45
N PRO A 129 27.93 19.81 -35.60
CA PRO A 129 28.20 18.38 -35.65
C PRO A 129 29.68 18.18 -35.26
N SER A 130 29.94 18.00 -33.96
CA SER A 130 31.19 17.38 -33.55
C SER A 130 31.14 15.96 -34.09
N VAL A 131 32.02 15.62 -35.03
CA VAL A 131 32.21 14.24 -35.48
C VAL A 131 32.54 13.42 -34.24
N ILE A 132 31.56 12.68 -33.73
CA ILE A 132 31.76 11.86 -32.53
C ILE A 132 32.61 10.66 -32.96
N ASP A 133 33.86 10.64 -32.48
CA ASP A 133 34.78 9.53 -32.73
C ASP A 133 34.40 8.33 -31.84
N VAL A 134 33.63 7.41 -32.43
CA VAL A 134 33.18 6.17 -31.79
C VAL A 134 34.35 5.30 -31.33
N ASP A 135 35.49 5.31 -32.02
CA ASP A 135 36.67 4.53 -31.63
C ASP A 135 37.28 5.08 -30.34
N SER A 136 37.32 6.42 -30.18
CA SER A 136 37.83 7.04 -28.94
C SER A 136 36.98 6.68 -27.71
N ILE A 137 35.66 6.59 -27.87
CA ILE A 137 34.73 6.23 -26.79
C ILE A 137 34.89 4.75 -26.45
N LEU A 138 34.99 3.89 -27.46
CA LEU A 138 35.17 2.45 -27.26
C LEU A 138 36.48 2.11 -26.53
N ARG A 139 37.54 2.89 -26.73
CA ARG A 139 38.81 2.69 -25.99
C ARG A 139 38.68 2.93 -24.48
N SER A 140 37.71 3.74 -24.05
CA SER A 140 37.46 4.01 -22.62
C SER A 140 36.56 2.98 -21.94
N MET A 141 35.85 2.16 -22.72
CA MET A 141 34.91 1.16 -22.20
C MET A 141 35.57 0.05 -21.38
N PRO A 142 36.71 -0.55 -21.79
CA PRO A 142 37.36 -1.61 -21.02
C PRO A 142 37.69 -1.20 -19.58
N ASP A 143 38.22 0.00 -19.38
CA ASP A 143 38.58 0.51 -18.04
C ASP A 143 37.35 0.79 -17.17
N LEU A 144 36.28 1.30 -17.79
CA LEU A 144 35.01 1.52 -17.12
C LEU A 144 34.37 0.19 -16.68
N ILE A 145 34.39 -0.81 -17.57
CA ILE A 145 33.88 -2.16 -17.29
C ILE A 145 34.70 -2.80 -16.17
N THR A 146 36.02 -2.71 -16.18
CA THR A 146 36.89 -3.23 -15.10
C THR A 146 36.57 -2.59 -13.75
N ARG A 147 36.30 -1.27 -13.72
CA ARG A 147 35.84 -0.60 -12.48
C ARG A 147 34.50 -1.13 -11.99
N MET A 148 33.55 -1.35 -12.90
CA MET A 148 32.25 -1.95 -12.57
C MET A 148 32.42 -3.37 -12.04
N GLU A 149 33.23 -4.21 -12.69
CA GLU A 149 33.55 -5.57 -12.24
C GLU A 149 34.12 -5.57 -10.83
N SER A 150 35.08 -4.68 -10.52
CA SER A 150 35.64 -4.54 -9.18
C SER A 150 34.57 -4.23 -8.12
N VAL A 151 33.68 -3.28 -8.41
CA VAL A 151 32.59 -2.90 -7.48
C VAL A 151 31.61 -4.07 -7.29
N VAL A 152 31.28 -4.80 -8.36
CA VAL A 152 30.40 -5.98 -8.26
C VAL A 152 31.05 -7.10 -7.48
N VAL A 153 32.35 -7.35 -7.65
CA VAL A 153 33.10 -8.33 -6.85
C VAL A 153 33.06 -7.95 -5.36
N GLU A 154 33.24 -6.67 -5.02
CA GLU A 154 33.09 -6.21 -3.62
C GLU A 154 31.68 -6.46 -3.07
N TYR A 155 30.62 -6.28 -3.88
CA TYR A 155 29.27 -6.64 -3.45
C TYR A 155 29.09 -8.15 -3.26
N GLU A 156 29.65 -8.97 -4.15
CA GLU A 156 29.63 -10.42 -4.02
C GLU A 156 30.38 -10.88 -2.75
N GLU A 157 31.54 -10.28 -2.43
CA GLU A 157 32.30 -10.58 -1.23
C GLU A 157 31.55 -10.15 0.04
N LYS A 158 30.93 -8.97 0.03
CA LYS A 158 30.09 -8.50 1.14
C LYS A 158 28.88 -9.40 1.34
N ALA A 159 28.22 -9.81 0.26
CA ALA A 159 27.10 -10.75 0.30
C ALA A 159 27.53 -12.11 0.84
N LYS A 160 28.70 -12.62 0.42
CA LYS A 160 29.29 -13.86 0.95
C LYS A 160 29.63 -13.75 2.44
N SER A 161 30.23 -12.64 2.87
CA SER A 161 30.55 -12.39 4.29
C SER A 161 29.28 -12.37 5.15
N ASN A 162 28.23 -11.68 4.70
CA ASN A 162 26.92 -11.67 5.36
C ASN A 162 26.31 -13.08 5.40
N ALA A 163 26.42 -13.85 4.31
CA ALA A 163 25.93 -15.22 4.24
C ALA A 163 26.67 -16.15 5.21
N VAL A 164 27.98 -15.97 5.44
CA VAL A 164 28.75 -16.75 6.43
C VAL A 164 28.22 -16.51 7.84
N GLY A 165 27.99 -15.24 8.23
CA GLY A 165 27.37 -14.91 9.52
C GLY A 165 25.97 -15.52 9.68
N ALA A 166 25.16 -15.42 8.62
CA ALA A 166 23.81 -15.98 8.58
C ALA A 166 23.78 -17.52 8.63
N THR A 167 24.84 -18.20 8.18
CA THR A 167 24.93 -19.67 8.18
C THR A 167 24.99 -20.22 9.61
N ALA A 168 25.73 -19.56 10.51
CA ALA A 168 25.79 -19.98 11.92
C ALA A 168 24.43 -19.81 12.62
N GLU A 169 23.73 -18.70 12.34
CA GLU A 169 22.38 -18.47 12.83
C GLU A 169 21.38 -19.48 12.26
N LEU A 170 21.48 -19.79 10.96
CA LEU A 170 20.64 -20.78 10.29
C LEU A 170 20.84 -22.18 10.88
N ASN A 171 22.09 -22.61 11.09
CA ASN A 171 22.36 -23.90 11.73
C ASN A 171 21.72 -23.97 13.12
N THR A 172 21.84 -22.90 13.91
CA THR A 172 21.20 -22.81 15.23
C THR A 172 19.67 -22.88 15.13
N LEU A 173 19.06 -22.24 14.11
CA LEU A 173 17.62 -22.31 13.85
C LEU A 173 17.17 -23.72 13.47
N ILE A 174 17.93 -24.40 12.61
CA ILE A 174 17.61 -25.74 12.14
C ILE A 174 17.77 -26.77 13.26
N ASP A 175 18.85 -26.69 14.04
CA ASP A 175 19.05 -27.60 15.17
C ASP A 175 17.93 -27.42 16.21
N SER A 176 17.54 -26.17 16.47
CA SER A 176 16.38 -25.86 17.33
C SER A 176 15.06 -26.40 16.72
N LEU A 177 14.90 -26.31 15.40
CA LEU A 177 13.72 -26.79 14.69
C LEU A 177 13.60 -28.31 14.78
N LEU A 178 14.69 -29.03 14.54
CA LEU A 178 14.73 -30.50 14.64
C LEU A 178 14.35 -30.95 16.06
N GLN A 179 14.89 -30.31 17.08
CA GLN A 179 14.51 -30.54 18.48
C GLN A 179 13.02 -30.25 18.72
N ALA A 180 12.53 -29.08 18.27
CA ALA A 180 11.13 -28.71 18.43
C ALA A 180 10.18 -29.71 17.75
N THR A 181 10.50 -30.17 16.53
CA THR A 181 9.69 -31.13 15.78
C THR A 181 9.58 -32.49 16.45
N ALA A 182 10.64 -32.94 17.15
CA ALA A 182 10.60 -34.19 17.91
C ALA A 182 9.60 -34.15 19.08
N HIS A 183 9.35 -32.96 19.64
CA HIS A 183 8.41 -32.77 20.74
C HIS A 183 6.95 -32.57 20.30
N ILE A 184 6.69 -32.23 19.03
CA ILE A 184 5.32 -31.94 18.55
C ILE A 184 4.38 -33.14 18.75
N GLN A 185 4.87 -34.36 18.50
CA GLN A 185 4.04 -35.58 18.61
C GLN A 185 3.75 -35.97 20.05
N SER A 186 4.67 -35.72 20.99
CA SER A 186 4.51 -36.08 22.40
C SER A 186 3.81 -35.01 23.22
N ASN A 187 4.09 -33.73 22.93
CA ASN A 187 3.44 -32.59 23.56
C ASN A 187 3.35 -31.41 22.57
N PRO A 188 2.20 -31.23 21.89
CA PRO A 188 2.03 -30.18 20.90
C PRO A 188 2.10 -28.76 21.48
N ASP A 189 1.89 -28.55 22.79
CA ASP A 189 2.05 -27.23 23.41
C ASP A 189 3.53 -26.86 23.55
N THR A 190 4.33 -27.79 24.08
CA THR A 190 5.77 -27.59 24.18
C THR A 190 6.41 -27.45 22.80
N GLY A 191 5.92 -28.23 21.82
CA GLY A 191 6.30 -28.08 20.42
C GLY A 191 5.95 -26.69 19.87
N LEU A 192 4.71 -26.22 20.05
CA LEU A 192 4.28 -24.90 19.59
C LEU A 192 5.08 -23.76 20.23
N ASP A 193 5.37 -23.85 21.53
CA ASP A 193 6.18 -22.85 22.25
C ASP A 193 7.64 -22.82 21.76
N ALA A 194 8.21 -23.99 21.47
CA ALA A 194 9.55 -24.10 20.88
C ALA A 194 9.57 -23.51 19.46
N LEU A 195 8.59 -23.85 18.62
CA LEU A 195 8.45 -23.27 17.27
C LEU A 195 8.27 -21.76 17.33
N GLN A 196 7.49 -21.23 18.28
CA GLN A 196 7.28 -19.79 18.42
C GLN A 196 8.59 -19.05 18.73
N LYS A 197 9.44 -19.60 19.62
CA LYS A 197 10.78 -19.05 19.89
C LYS A 197 11.63 -19.01 18.63
N ILE A 198 11.58 -20.05 17.80
CA ILE A 198 12.32 -20.11 16.52
C ILE A 198 11.78 -19.06 15.55
N GLY A 199 10.46 -18.98 15.36
CA GLY A 199 9.89 -18.04 14.38
C GLY A 199 10.00 -16.57 14.76
N THR A 200 10.23 -16.22 16.03
CA THR A 200 10.60 -14.82 16.37
C THR A 200 11.95 -14.42 15.78
N LYS A 201 12.87 -15.35 15.59
CA LYS A 201 14.18 -15.10 14.97
C LYS A 201 14.07 -14.92 13.45
N THR A 202 13.12 -15.58 12.79
CA THR A 202 12.86 -15.38 11.34
C THR A 202 12.08 -14.10 11.05
N ARG A 203 11.46 -13.48 12.07
CA ARG A 203 10.61 -12.26 11.98
C ARG A 203 9.47 -12.38 10.96
N TYR A 204 9.07 -13.60 10.62
CA TYR A 204 8.06 -13.85 9.60
C TYR A 204 6.64 -13.68 10.18
N GLY A 205 6.01 -12.56 9.84
CA GLY A 205 4.72 -12.12 10.38
C GLY A 205 3.56 -13.13 10.27
N PRO A 206 3.35 -13.81 9.11
CA PRO A 206 2.31 -14.84 8.97
C PRO A 206 2.46 -15.98 9.98
N PHE A 207 3.68 -16.48 10.20
CA PHE A 207 3.93 -17.50 11.22
C PHE A 207 3.61 -17.00 12.64
N LEU A 208 4.03 -15.78 12.99
CA LEU A 208 3.78 -15.23 14.33
C LEU A 208 2.28 -15.07 14.61
N ARG A 209 1.50 -14.69 13.59
CA ARG A 209 0.03 -14.63 13.69
C ARG A 209 -0.60 -16.01 13.83
N ALA A 210 -0.21 -16.96 12.97
CA ALA A 210 -0.76 -18.31 12.98
C ALA A 210 -0.48 -19.03 14.32
N SER A 211 0.76 -18.95 14.82
CA SER A 211 1.14 -19.54 16.11
C SER A 211 0.36 -18.94 17.29
N ALA A 212 0.19 -17.60 17.31
CA ALA A 212 -0.61 -16.92 18.32
C ALA A 212 -2.09 -17.32 18.27
N GLN A 213 -2.66 -17.50 17.07
CA GLN A 213 -4.04 -17.93 16.88
C GLN A 213 -4.27 -19.36 17.38
N VAL A 214 -3.37 -20.31 17.05
CA VAL A 214 -3.48 -21.71 17.52
C VAL A 214 -3.38 -21.76 19.05
N LYS A 215 -2.41 -21.05 19.63
CA LYS A 215 -2.22 -20.98 21.10
C LYS A 215 -3.45 -20.40 21.81
N ARG A 216 -4.04 -19.33 21.24
CA ARG A 216 -5.25 -18.71 21.76
C ARG A 216 -6.46 -19.63 21.64
N GLY A 217 -6.65 -20.23 20.47
CA GLY A 217 -7.76 -21.15 20.20
C GLY A 217 -7.75 -22.35 21.14
N ARG A 218 -6.56 -22.91 21.43
CA ARG A 218 -6.42 -23.98 22.42
C ARG A 218 -6.69 -23.50 23.85
N ARG A 219 -6.11 -22.37 24.28
CA ARG A 219 -6.35 -21.80 25.63
C ARG A 219 -7.82 -21.51 25.89
N GLU A 220 -8.53 -21.08 24.85
CA GLU A 220 -9.96 -20.75 24.90
C GLU A 220 -10.85 -21.99 24.67
N GLY A 221 -10.29 -23.19 24.55
CA GLY A 221 -11.03 -24.45 24.39
C GLY A 221 -11.76 -24.59 23.06
N ARG A 222 -11.39 -23.81 22.03
CA ARG A 222 -12.06 -23.79 20.71
C ARG A 222 -11.47 -24.80 19.72
N ILE A 223 -10.33 -25.40 20.05
CA ILE A 223 -9.63 -26.36 19.20
C ILE A 223 -9.44 -27.63 20.03
N GLU A 224 -9.97 -28.75 19.54
CA GLU A 224 -9.77 -30.07 20.14
C GLU A 224 -8.30 -30.49 20.07
N ASP A 225 -7.81 -31.24 21.07
CA ASP A 225 -6.40 -31.64 21.17
C ASP A 225 -5.90 -32.41 19.94
N SER A 226 -6.75 -33.25 19.34
CA SER A 226 -6.46 -33.97 18.08
C SER A 226 -6.21 -33.01 16.92
N ARG A 227 -6.97 -31.92 16.85
CA ARG A 227 -6.84 -30.88 15.82
C ARG A 227 -5.66 -29.96 16.09
N VAL A 228 -5.30 -29.71 17.35
CA VAL A 228 -4.09 -28.94 17.70
C VAL A 228 -2.85 -29.64 17.16
N LEU A 229 -2.73 -30.96 17.34
CA LEU A 229 -1.58 -31.71 16.84
C LEU A 229 -1.41 -31.51 15.33
N GLN A 230 -2.50 -31.63 14.56
CA GLN A 230 -2.48 -31.43 13.11
C GLN A 230 -2.12 -29.99 12.71
N LEU A 231 -2.68 -28.98 13.40
CA LEU A 231 -2.37 -27.58 13.14
C LEU A 231 -0.91 -27.26 13.41
N VAL A 232 -0.33 -27.82 14.47
CA VAL A 232 1.07 -27.59 14.84
C VAL A 232 2.02 -28.35 13.90
N SER A 233 1.76 -29.63 13.63
CA SER A 233 2.65 -30.49 12.82
C SER A 233 2.63 -30.18 11.33
N VAL A 234 1.51 -29.65 10.81
CA VAL A 234 1.37 -29.34 9.38
C VAL A 234 1.40 -27.83 9.15
N ASN A 235 0.43 -27.08 9.69
CA ASN A 235 0.25 -25.67 9.30
C ASN A 235 1.32 -24.76 9.88
N ILE A 236 1.56 -24.83 11.19
CA ILE A 236 2.56 -23.99 11.87
C ILE A 236 3.97 -24.33 11.38
N LEU A 237 4.26 -25.61 11.22
CA LEU A 237 5.54 -26.06 10.68
C LEU A 237 5.77 -25.57 9.25
N THR A 238 4.75 -25.63 8.39
CA THR A 238 4.83 -25.10 7.01
C THR A 238 5.05 -23.59 7.00
N GLU A 239 4.34 -22.81 7.83
CA GLU A 239 4.59 -21.37 7.93
C GLU A 239 5.99 -21.06 8.48
N LEU A 240 6.53 -21.91 9.36
CA LEU A 240 7.90 -21.75 9.84
C LEU A 240 8.93 -22.05 8.75
N TYR A 241 8.72 -23.09 7.94
CA TYR A 241 9.55 -23.37 6.77
C TYR A 241 9.55 -22.19 5.80
N ARG A 242 8.40 -21.56 5.52
CA ARG A 242 8.36 -20.33 4.72
C ARG A 242 9.18 -19.21 5.35
N GLY A 243 9.08 -19.03 6.66
CA GLY A 243 9.88 -18.05 7.40
C GLY A 243 11.38 -18.31 7.31
N ILE A 244 11.80 -19.58 7.35
CA ILE A 244 13.21 -19.98 7.19
C ILE A 244 13.68 -19.79 5.75
N ILE A 245 12.86 -20.12 4.75
CA ILE A 245 13.16 -19.85 3.33
C ILE A 245 13.36 -18.35 3.13
N LEU A 246 12.45 -17.51 3.63
CA LEU A 246 12.60 -16.05 3.59
C LEU A 246 13.85 -15.58 4.32
N PHE A 247 14.18 -16.14 5.48
CA PHE A 247 15.44 -15.83 6.17
C PHE A 247 16.66 -16.17 5.31
N ILE A 248 16.70 -17.35 4.67
CA ILE A 248 17.79 -17.75 3.79
C ILE A 248 17.89 -16.81 2.60
N LEU A 249 16.77 -16.52 1.92
CA LEU A 249 16.77 -15.63 0.75
C LEU A 249 17.16 -14.19 1.12
N ASN A 250 16.80 -13.72 2.32
CA ASN A 250 17.18 -12.40 2.82
C ASN A 250 18.66 -12.30 3.19
N SER A 251 19.20 -13.33 3.83
CA SER A 251 20.51 -13.26 4.48
C SER A 251 21.63 -13.93 3.68
N MET A 252 21.28 -14.85 2.78
CA MET A 252 22.20 -15.69 2.00
C MET A 252 21.96 -15.57 0.48
N GLY A 253 21.04 -14.70 0.07
CA GLY A 253 20.72 -14.39 -1.33
C GLY A 253 19.92 -15.47 -2.04
N SER A 254 19.78 -15.31 -3.36
CA SER A 254 19.01 -16.18 -4.24
C SER A 254 19.49 -17.64 -4.20
N LYS A 255 18.55 -18.60 -4.22
CA LYS A 255 18.83 -20.05 -4.10
C LYS A 255 17.85 -20.89 -4.91
N THR A 256 18.29 -22.05 -5.38
CA THR A 256 17.40 -23.08 -5.94
C THR A 256 16.66 -23.85 -4.84
N ALA A 257 15.57 -24.54 -5.19
CA ALA A 257 14.84 -25.40 -4.24
C ALA A 257 15.75 -26.49 -3.63
N VAL A 258 16.68 -27.03 -4.40
CA VAL A 258 17.65 -28.03 -3.94
C VAL A 258 18.62 -27.43 -2.93
N GLN A 259 19.19 -26.26 -3.23
CA GLN A 259 20.09 -25.57 -2.31
C GLN A 259 19.38 -25.19 -0.99
N LEU A 260 18.14 -24.71 -1.08
CA LEU A 260 17.30 -24.44 0.10
C LEU A 260 17.06 -25.71 0.93
N ALA A 261 16.77 -26.84 0.29
CA ALA A 261 16.55 -28.12 0.97
C ALA A 261 17.80 -28.61 1.70
N THR A 262 18.97 -28.50 1.04
CA THR A 262 20.27 -28.82 1.67
C THR A 262 20.53 -27.92 2.87
N LEU A 263 20.34 -26.61 2.71
CA LEU A 263 20.55 -25.63 3.78
C LEU A 263 19.61 -25.89 4.96
N MET A 264 18.34 -26.21 4.71
CA MET A 264 17.32 -26.44 5.74
C MET A 264 17.36 -27.85 6.35
N ARG A 265 18.15 -28.78 5.79
CA ARG A 265 18.17 -30.21 6.15
C ARG A 265 16.79 -30.86 6.07
N VAL A 266 16.00 -30.52 5.04
CA VAL A 266 14.67 -31.10 4.77
C VAL A 266 14.59 -31.60 3.33
N SER A 267 13.52 -32.31 2.99
CA SER A 267 13.36 -32.85 1.64
C SER A 267 13.08 -31.74 0.60
N PRO A 268 13.58 -31.87 -0.64
CA PRO A 268 13.27 -30.93 -1.73
C PRO A 268 11.78 -30.75 -1.98
N GLU A 269 10.95 -31.79 -1.81
CA GLU A 269 9.50 -31.73 -2.01
C GLU A 269 8.84 -30.80 -0.97
N THR A 270 9.32 -30.82 0.26
CA THR A 270 8.84 -29.96 1.35
C THR A 270 9.14 -28.49 1.05
N VAL A 271 10.36 -28.21 0.59
CA VAL A 271 10.75 -26.85 0.15
C VAL A 271 9.95 -26.42 -1.07
N GLN A 272 9.78 -27.30 -2.05
CA GLN A 272 9.09 -26.98 -3.29
C GLN A 272 7.61 -26.66 -3.04
N SER A 273 6.93 -27.42 -2.18
CA SER A 273 5.55 -27.12 -1.75
C SER A 273 5.45 -25.75 -1.07
N ALA A 274 6.40 -25.43 -0.19
CA ALA A 274 6.46 -24.11 0.44
C ALA A 274 6.70 -23.01 -0.59
N VAL A 275 7.65 -23.18 -1.50
CA VAL A 275 8.01 -22.24 -2.58
C VAL A 275 6.82 -21.95 -3.50
N VAL A 276 6.11 -22.98 -3.99
CA VAL A 276 4.91 -22.80 -4.83
C VAL A 276 3.88 -21.92 -4.13
N SER A 277 3.64 -22.20 -2.84
CA SER A 277 2.69 -21.41 -2.07
C SER A 277 3.18 -19.98 -1.78
N MET A 278 4.48 -19.77 -1.60
CA MET A 278 5.06 -18.43 -1.42
C MET A 278 5.00 -17.60 -2.71
N ILE A 279 5.17 -18.22 -3.89
CA ILE A 279 4.98 -17.58 -5.20
C ILE A 279 3.52 -17.12 -5.35
N GLN A 280 2.55 -17.99 -5.02
CA GLN A 280 1.12 -17.63 -5.06
C GLN A 280 0.77 -16.47 -4.12
N ARG A 281 1.52 -16.30 -3.02
CA ARG A 281 1.37 -15.21 -2.06
C ARG A 281 2.16 -13.95 -2.44
N GLY A 282 2.96 -13.99 -3.51
CA GLY A 282 3.83 -12.88 -3.92
C GLY A 282 4.98 -12.60 -2.94
N GLU A 283 5.43 -13.61 -2.18
CA GLU A 283 6.50 -13.47 -1.20
C GLU A 283 7.89 -13.72 -1.82
N ILE A 284 7.96 -14.58 -2.83
CA ILE A 284 9.17 -14.91 -3.60
C ILE A 284 8.86 -14.98 -5.09
N GLU A 285 9.88 -14.75 -5.92
CA GLU A 285 9.80 -14.82 -7.38
C GLU A 285 10.93 -15.66 -7.96
N MET A 286 10.77 -16.08 -9.21
CA MET A 286 11.83 -16.73 -9.98
C MET A 286 12.75 -15.66 -10.55
N ALA A 287 13.98 -15.57 -10.04
CA ALA A 287 14.97 -14.58 -10.45
C ALA A 287 15.73 -14.99 -11.72
N GLY A 288 15.78 -16.28 -12.02
CA GLY A 288 16.50 -16.83 -13.18
C GLY A 288 16.62 -18.34 -13.15
N LEU A 289 17.55 -18.86 -13.95
CA LEU A 289 17.91 -20.27 -14.01
C LEU A 289 19.40 -20.44 -13.68
N GLU A 290 19.74 -21.42 -12.85
CA GLU A 290 21.10 -21.91 -12.64
C GLU A 290 21.16 -23.31 -13.28
N GLY A 291 21.73 -23.38 -14.48
CA GLY A 291 21.54 -24.56 -15.36
C GLY A 291 20.06 -24.69 -15.76
N ASP A 292 19.46 -25.85 -15.49
CA ASP A 292 18.03 -26.12 -15.72
C ASP A 292 17.15 -25.89 -14.48
N SER A 293 17.75 -25.46 -13.35
CA SER A 293 17.03 -25.31 -12.08
C SER A 293 16.56 -23.86 -11.87
N PRO A 294 15.28 -23.63 -11.50
CA PRO A 294 14.80 -22.31 -11.16
C PRO A 294 15.46 -21.80 -9.88
N VAL A 295 15.98 -20.58 -9.95
CA VAL A 295 16.55 -19.84 -8.84
C VAL A 295 15.48 -18.91 -8.28
N PHE A 296 15.21 -19.01 -6.99
CA PHE A 296 14.23 -18.20 -6.29
C PHE A 296 14.92 -17.08 -5.52
N ALA A 297 14.31 -15.90 -5.57
CA ALA A 297 14.68 -14.74 -4.77
C ALA A 297 13.44 -14.21 -4.04
N ARG A 298 13.65 -13.40 -3.00
CA ARG A 298 12.56 -12.61 -2.41
C ARG A 298 11.97 -11.69 -3.50
N VAL A 299 10.65 -11.49 -3.49
CA VAL A 299 10.04 -10.39 -4.24
C VAL A 299 10.57 -9.07 -3.67
N LEU A 300 11.49 -8.44 -4.39
CA LEU A 300 11.97 -7.12 -4.02
C LEU A 300 10.85 -6.10 -4.26
N ALA A 301 10.68 -5.15 -3.34
CA ALA A 301 9.72 -4.07 -3.55
C ALA A 301 10.08 -3.21 -4.78
N ALA A 302 11.37 -3.18 -5.14
CA ALA A 302 11.89 -2.61 -6.38
C ALA A 302 13.26 -3.23 -6.71
N THR A 303 13.52 -3.52 -7.98
CA THR A 303 14.88 -3.78 -8.48
C THR A 303 15.69 -2.48 -8.36
N PRO A 304 16.97 -2.51 -7.93
CA PRO A 304 17.81 -1.32 -7.87
C PRO A 304 17.83 -0.58 -9.21
N ALA A 305 17.72 0.75 -9.16
CA ALA A 305 17.61 1.58 -10.36
C ALA A 305 18.86 1.43 -11.25
N THR A 306 20.03 1.30 -10.64
CA THR A 306 21.31 0.99 -11.30
C THR A 306 21.28 -0.32 -12.09
N THR A 307 20.67 -1.41 -11.59
CA THR A 307 20.49 -2.67 -12.36
C THR A 307 19.63 -2.45 -13.59
N LEU A 308 18.52 -1.71 -13.44
CA LEU A 308 17.58 -1.43 -14.53
C LEU A 308 18.21 -0.54 -15.61
N VAL A 309 18.95 0.49 -15.20
CA VAL A 309 19.70 1.36 -16.11
C VAL A 309 20.77 0.55 -16.83
N LEU A 310 21.54 -0.29 -16.13
CA LEU A 310 22.55 -1.14 -16.77
C LEU A 310 21.95 -2.11 -17.79
N LYS A 311 20.83 -2.77 -17.46
CA LYS A 311 20.08 -3.63 -18.38
C LYS A 311 19.71 -2.88 -19.66
N ARG A 312 19.25 -1.63 -19.55
CA ARG A 312 18.92 -0.78 -20.69
C ARG A 312 20.16 -0.38 -21.48
N VAL A 313 21.21 0.07 -20.81
CA VAL A 313 22.47 0.49 -21.45
C VAL A 313 23.08 -0.66 -22.25
N ILE A 314 23.05 -1.89 -21.72
CA ILE A 314 23.48 -3.10 -22.43
C ILE A 314 22.58 -3.38 -23.65
N GLN A 315 21.27 -3.19 -23.54
CA GLN A 315 20.35 -3.34 -24.67
C GLN A 315 20.59 -2.29 -25.77
N GLN A 316 20.81 -1.03 -25.39
CA GLN A 316 21.16 0.04 -26.33
C GLN A 316 22.52 -0.25 -26.98
N PHE A 317 23.52 -0.65 -26.18
CA PHE A 317 24.86 -0.97 -26.68
C PHE A 317 24.83 -2.15 -27.66
N ARG A 318 24.00 -3.17 -27.41
CA ARG A 318 23.71 -4.24 -28.40
C ARG A 318 23.20 -3.71 -29.73
N GLY A 319 22.41 -2.64 -29.73
CA GLY A 319 21.93 -1.96 -30.94
C GLY A 319 23.07 -1.26 -31.69
N VAL A 320 23.89 -0.51 -30.95
CA VAL A 320 25.07 0.19 -31.48
C VAL A 320 26.06 -0.79 -32.11
N VAL A 321 26.43 -1.86 -31.39
CA VAL A 321 27.38 -2.91 -31.86
C VAL A 321 26.96 -3.51 -33.20
N ARG A 322 25.65 -3.66 -33.46
CA ARG A 322 25.16 -4.20 -34.75
C ARG A 322 25.30 -3.23 -35.92
N SER A 323 25.37 -1.94 -35.63
CA SER A 323 25.47 -0.89 -36.65
C SER A 323 26.93 -0.54 -36.99
N LEU A 324 27.88 -0.96 -36.14
CA LEU A 324 29.31 -0.83 -36.36
C LEU A 324 29.83 -1.92 -37.31
N LYS A 325 30.96 -1.66 -37.99
CA LYS A 325 31.62 -2.60 -38.91
C LYS A 325 33.12 -2.69 -38.60
N GLY A 326 33.73 -3.83 -38.91
CA GLY A 326 35.18 -4.05 -38.79
C GLY A 326 35.69 -4.05 -37.34
N SER A 327 36.94 -3.62 -37.13
CA SER A 327 37.63 -3.72 -35.83
C SER A 327 36.92 -2.98 -34.67
N THR A 328 36.15 -1.94 -34.98
CA THR A 328 35.31 -1.19 -34.04
C THR A 328 34.14 -2.02 -33.52
N GLN A 329 33.54 -2.86 -34.37
CA GLN A 329 32.48 -3.79 -33.98
C GLN A 329 33.01 -4.89 -33.06
N ASP A 330 34.19 -5.44 -33.38
CA ASP A 330 34.82 -6.49 -32.56
C ASP A 330 35.16 -5.96 -31.17
N SER A 331 35.74 -4.76 -31.08
CA SER A 331 36.05 -4.09 -29.80
C SER A 331 34.80 -3.79 -28.97
N ALA A 332 33.71 -3.37 -29.64
CA ALA A 332 32.43 -3.12 -28.98
C ALA A 332 31.77 -4.42 -28.48
N LYS A 333 31.91 -5.51 -29.23
CA LYS A 333 31.39 -6.83 -28.86
C LYS A 333 32.12 -7.40 -27.63
N VAL A 334 33.44 -7.27 -27.56
CA VAL A 334 34.22 -7.66 -26.37
C VAL A 334 33.75 -6.90 -25.12
N SER A 335 33.50 -5.60 -25.24
CA SER A 335 32.97 -4.78 -24.15
C SER A 335 31.57 -5.22 -23.74
N LEU A 336 30.72 -5.55 -24.70
CA LEU A 336 29.37 -6.04 -24.45
C LEU A 336 29.34 -7.41 -23.76
N ASP A 337 30.21 -8.33 -24.18
CA ASP A 337 30.32 -9.68 -23.62
C ASP A 337 30.77 -9.66 -22.15
N ARG A 338 31.55 -8.65 -21.75
CA ARG A 338 31.93 -8.41 -20.34
C ARG A 338 30.81 -7.77 -19.51
N LEU A 339 29.99 -6.92 -20.11
CA LEU A 339 28.86 -6.27 -19.41
C LEU A 339 27.71 -7.24 -19.07
N GLY A 340 27.52 -8.29 -19.87
CA GLY A 340 26.49 -9.32 -19.64
C GLY A 340 26.59 -9.99 -18.27
N PRO A 341 27.75 -10.59 -17.92
CA PRO A 341 27.99 -11.19 -16.60
C PRO A 341 27.81 -10.22 -15.44
N ILE A 342 28.16 -8.93 -15.61
CA ILE A 342 27.95 -7.90 -14.58
C ILE A 342 26.45 -7.73 -14.30
N LEU A 343 25.63 -7.65 -15.35
CA LEU A 343 24.18 -7.55 -15.22
C LEU A 343 23.60 -8.80 -14.53
N GLU A 344 24.00 -9.99 -14.96
CA GLU A 344 23.53 -11.25 -14.35
C GLU A 344 23.86 -11.32 -12.86
N LYS A 345 25.10 -10.96 -12.48
CA LYS A 345 25.52 -10.90 -11.07
C LYS A 345 24.70 -9.90 -10.26
N LEU A 346 24.43 -8.71 -10.79
CA LEU A 346 23.61 -7.70 -10.10
C LEU A 346 22.15 -8.12 -9.97
N GLN A 347 21.60 -8.85 -10.95
CA GLN A 347 20.27 -9.44 -10.86
C GLN A 347 20.20 -10.53 -9.79
N LEU A 348 21.26 -11.34 -9.65
CA LEU A 348 21.36 -12.37 -8.61
C LEU A 348 21.55 -11.80 -7.21
N LEU A 349 22.30 -10.69 -7.09
CA LEU A 349 22.52 -9.96 -5.83
C LEU A 349 21.21 -9.34 -5.30
N GLY A 350 20.34 -8.88 -6.19
CA GLY A 350 19.05 -8.31 -5.82
C GLY A 350 19.18 -6.93 -5.18
N GLU A 351 19.55 -6.85 -3.90
CA GLU A 351 19.76 -5.58 -3.17
C GLU A 351 21.24 -5.30 -2.93
N TYR A 352 21.67 -4.08 -3.27
CA TYR A 352 23.03 -3.59 -3.04
C TYR A 352 23.04 -2.07 -2.94
N ASP A 353 24.15 -1.50 -2.46
CA ASP A 353 24.33 -0.06 -2.36
C ASP A 353 24.57 0.55 -3.75
N GLU A 354 23.56 1.21 -4.31
CA GLU A 354 23.62 1.76 -5.67
C GLU A 354 24.70 2.84 -5.85
N THR A 355 25.13 3.51 -4.78
CA THR A 355 25.98 4.71 -4.87
C THR A 355 27.31 4.47 -5.58
N ARG A 356 27.98 3.34 -5.27
CA ARG A 356 29.32 3.03 -5.81
C ARG A 356 29.30 2.56 -7.27
N LEU A 357 28.13 2.11 -7.75
CA LEU A 357 27.94 1.70 -9.14
C LEU A 357 27.32 2.81 -10.00
N SER A 358 26.59 3.76 -9.39
CA SER A 358 25.83 4.81 -10.07
C SER A 358 26.67 5.62 -11.05
N ASP A 359 27.82 6.14 -10.61
CA ASP A 359 28.69 6.97 -11.45
C ASP A 359 29.26 6.19 -12.66
N ASN A 360 29.60 4.93 -12.44
CA ASN A 360 30.13 4.07 -13.50
C ASN A 360 29.04 3.73 -14.53
N VAL A 361 27.83 3.40 -14.05
CA VAL A 361 26.67 3.12 -14.92
C VAL A 361 26.22 4.36 -15.67
N ASP A 362 26.26 5.55 -15.06
CA ASP A 362 25.95 6.81 -15.73
C ASP A 362 27.00 7.18 -16.79
N THR A 363 28.28 6.95 -16.48
CA THR A 363 29.37 7.13 -17.45
C THR A 363 29.21 6.16 -18.61
N LEU A 364 28.82 4.91 -18.34
CA LEU A 364 28.58 3.90 -19.37
C LEU A 364 27.40 4.31 -20.24
N ARG A 365 26.30 4.78 -19.64
CA ARG A 365 25.13 5.31 -20.33
C ARG A 365 25.54 6.45 -21.27
N LYS A 366 26.23 7.48 -20.77
CA LYS A 366 26.69 8.62 -21.56
C LYS A 366 27.58 8.20 -22.73
N ALA A 367 28.46 7.22 -22.50
CA ALA A 367 29.32 6.68 -23.56
C ALA A 367 28.50 5.94 -24.63
N VAL A 368 27.54 5.09 -24.25
CA VAL A 368 26.63 4.42 -25.19
C VAL A 368 25.73 5.40 -25.93
N ASP A 369 25.19 6.42 -25.25
CA ASP A 369 24.39 7.49 -25.86
C ASP A 369 25.22 8.25 -26.90
N SER A 370 26.47 8.62 -26.56
CA SER A 370 27.38 9.31 -27.48
C SER A 370 27.73 8.45 -28.69
N MET A 371 27.99 7.14 -28.50
CA MET A 371 28.19 6.22 -29.63
C MET A 371 26.93 6.10 -30.49
N THR A 372 25.75 6.09 -29.87
CA THR A 372 24.47 6.06 -30.59
C THR A 372 24.29 7.32 -31.43
N GLU A 373 24.59 8.50 -30.87
CA GLU A 373 24.57 9.77 -31.61
C GLU A 373 25.61 9.80 -32.75
N GLY A 374 26.82 9.25 -32.53
CA GLY A 374 27.86 9.18 -33.56
C GLY A 374 27.46 8.28 -34.74
N VAL A 375 26.87 7.12 -34.46
CA VAL A 375 26.31 6.22 -35.48
C VAL A 375 25.16 6.90 -36.22
N LEU A 376 24.30 7.65 -35.53
CA LEU A 376 23.18 8.38 -36.11
C LEU A 376 23.62 9.51 -37.05
N GLN A 377 24.62 10.30 -36.66
CA GLN A 377 25.14 11.40 -37.48
C GLN A 377 25.85 10.93 -38.75
N SER A 378 26.31 9.68 -38.77
CA SER A 378 26.92 9.06 -39.96
C SER A 378 25.91 8.67 -41.05
N GLN A 379 24.60 8.73 -40.76
CA GLN A 379 23.53 8.48 -41.73
C GLN A 379 22.77 9.78 -42.04
N GLY A 380 22.77 10.17 -43.31
CA GLY A 380 22.42 11.52 -43.81
C GLY A 380 21.02 12.04 -43.47
N THR A 381 20.89 13.37 -43.54
CA THR A 381 19.82 14.20 -42.96
C THR A 381 18.64 14.53 -43.88
N GLY A 382 17.43 14.59 -43.31
CA GLY A 382 16.28 15.31 -43.87
C GLY A 382 15.04 15.33 -42.94
N SER A 383 14.59 16.54 -42.55
CA SER A 383 13.41 16.93 -41.73
C SER A 383 13.47 16.72 -40.21
N SER A 384 13.87 17.78 -39.49
CA SER A 384 14.63 17.74 -38.22
C SER A 384 14.00 17.10 -36.99
N ASP A 385 12.72 17.25 -36.67
CA ASP A 385 12.27 16.93 -35.29
C ASP A 385 11.28 15.76 -35.24
N ASP A 386 10.31 15.69 -36.16
CA ASP A 386 9.41 14.54 -36.27
C ASP A 386 10.08 13.31 -36.88
N LEU A 387 10.97 13.46 -37.88
CA LEU A 387 11.80 12.32 -38.30
C LEU A 387 12.83 11.98 -37.23
N ARG A 388 13.35 12.91 -36.43
CA ARG A 388 14.22 12.52 -35.31
C ARG A 388 13.47 11.72 -34.28
N LEU A 389 12.25 12.11 -33.93
CA LEU A 389 11.40 11.35 -33.02
C LEU A 389 11.09 9.96 -33.59
N LEU A 390 10.72 9.88 -34.88
CA LEU A 390 10.44 8.62 -35.57
C LEU A 390 11.68 7.74 -35.74
N VAL A 391 12.85 8.31 -36.03
CA VAL A 391 14.12 7.59 -36.15
C VAL A 391 14.58 7.11 -34.78
N SER A 392 14.45 7.94 -33.74
CA SER A 392 14.79 7.56 -32.36
C SER A 392 13.84 6.48 -31.84
N ALA A 393 12.55 6.61 -32.12
CA ALA A 393 11.54 5.60 -31.84
C ALA A 393 11.79 4.31 -32.65
N GLY A 394 12.23 4.44 -33.89
CA GLY A 394 12.63 3.34 -34.76
C GLY A 394 13.82 2.59 -34.21
N LEU A 395 14.89 3.27 -33.78
CA LEU A 395 16.03 2.64 -33.12
C LEU A 395 15.63 1.97 -31.81
N GLU A 396 14.80 2.62 -30.99
CA GLU A 396 14.24 2.04 -29.77
C GLU A 396 13.35 0.82 -30.09
N ALA A 397 12.73 0.76 -31.26
CA ALA A 397 11.98 -0.40 -31.75
C ALA A 397 12.90 -1.53 -32.25
N PHE A 398 13.98 -1.19 -32.96
CA PHE A 398 14.97 -2.15 -33.51
C PHE A 398 15.81 -2.87 -32.45
N THR A 399 15.99 -2.24 -31.27
CA THR A 399 16.64 -2.90 -30.13
C THR A 399 15.77 -4.02 -29.53
N ARG A 400 14.49 -4.13 -29.90
CA ARG A 400 13.55 -5.07 -29.27
C ARG A 400 13.53 -6.45 -29.92
N PHE A 401 13.45 -7.45 -29.05
CA PHE A 401 13.59 -8.86 -29.37
C PHE A 401 12.58 -9.37 -30.42
N ARG A 402 11.32 -8.90 -30.37
CA ARG A 402 10.26 -9.39 -31.27
C ARG A 402 10.43 -8.92 -32.71
N LEU A 403 10.70 -7.63 -32.93
CA LEU A 403 10.94 -7.09 -34.26
C LEU A 403 12.23 -7.69 -34.86
N LYS A 404 13.26 -7.86 -34.02
CA LYS A 404 14.51 -8.55 -34.38
C LYS A 404 14.27 -9.96 -34.90
N ILE A 405 13.50 -10.79 -34.18
CA ILE A 405 13.20 -12.17 -34.61
C ILE A 405 12.39 -12.19 -35.91
N ALA A 406 11.38 -11.32 -36.02
CA ALA A 406 10.53 -11.25 -37.20
C ALA A 406 11.33 -10.88 -38.45
N LEU A 407 12.34 -10.01 -38.34
CA LEU A 407 13.21 -9.62 -39.46
C LEU A 407 14.34 -10.62 -39.73
N GLU A 408 14.93 -11.25 -38.71
CA GLU A 408 16.07 -12.17 -38.88
C GLU A 408 15.66 -13.60 -39.25
N LYS A 409 14.62 -14.13 -38.60
CA LYS A 409 14.16 -15.53 -38.79
C LYS A 409 12.94 -15.63 -39.69
N GLY A 410 12.15 -14.57 -39.79
CA GLY A 410 10.94 -14.52 -40.61
C GLY A 410 11.17 -14.86 -42.08
N PRO A 411 12.15 -14.24 -42.77
CA PRO A 411 12.40 -14.53 -44.18
C PRO A 411 12.78 -15.99 -44.41
N LYS A 412 13.57 -16.58 -43.49
CA LYS A 412 13.91 -18.01 -43.53
C LYS A 412 12.69 -18.90 -43.34
N LEU A 413 11.74 -18.55 -42.47
CA LEU A 413 10.50 -19.34 -42.27
C LEU A 413 9.51 -19.22 -43.44
N VAL A 414 9.66 -18.20 -44.28
CA VAL A 414 8.89 -18.03 -45.52
C VAL A 414 9.55 -18.79 -46.69
N SER A 415 10.87 -18.72 -46.81
CA SER A 415 11.61 -19.40 -47.90
C SER A 415 11.84 -20.89 -47.63
N GLU A 416 12.24 -21.22 -46.39
CA GLU A 416 12.57 -22.55 -45.89
C GLU A 416 11.47 -23.04 -44.93
N ALA A 417 11.32 -24.36 -44.83
CA ALA A 417 10.38 -24.96 -43.88
C ALA A 417 10.90 -24.87 -42.44
N ASN A 418 10.00 -24.79 -41.47
CA ASN A 418 10.34 -24.93 -40.05
C ASN A 418 10.82 -26.37 -39.74
N VAL A 419 11.18 -26.64 -38.47
CA VAL A 419 11.66 -27.95 -38.01
C VAL A 419 10.62 -29.09 -38.20
N TYR A 420 9.37 -28.73 -38.51
CA TYR A 420 8.25 -29.63 -38.78
C TYR A 420 7.84 -29.69 -40.26
N GLY A 421 8.57 -29.03 -41.17
CA GLY A 421 8.29 -29.06 -42.61
C GLY A 421 7.28 -27.99 -43.10
N GLU A 422 6.77 -27.13 -42.22
CA GLU A 422 5.75 -26.13 -42.56
C GLU A 422 6.38 -24.77 -42.90
N LYS A 423 5.86 -24.11 -43.94
CA LYS A 423 6.27 -22.77 -44.36
C LYS A 423 5.29 -21.71 -43.86
N LEU A 424 5.80 -20.56 -43.46
CA LEU A 424 4.99 -19.41 -43.11
C LEU A 424 4.43 -18.77 -44.39
N ASN A 425 3.12 -18.52 -44.43
CA ASN A 425 2.49 -17.84 -45.55
C ASN A 425 3.05 -16.39 -45.67
N PRO A 426 3.56 -15.97 -46.85
CA PRO A 426 4.10 -14.63 -47.09
C PRO A 426 3.15 -13.49 -46.69
N GLU A 427 1.86 -13.58 -47.03
CA GLU A 427 0.88 -12.52 -46.73
C GLU A 427 0.57 -12.42 -45.23
N THR A 428 0.74 -13.53 -44.50
CA THR A 428 0.57 -13.56 -43.05
C THR A 428 1.82 -13.01 -42.36
N TYR A 429 2.99 -13.30 -42.92
CA TYR A 429 4.27 -12.73 -42.51
C TYR A 429 4.28 -11.21 -42.66
N ASP A 430 3.90 -10.68 -43.84
CA ASP A 430 3.91 -9.23 -44.10
C ASP A 430 2.96 -8.48 -43.17
N ARG A 431 1.75 -9.01 -42.94
CA ARG A 431 0.80 -8.44 -41.96
C ARG A 431 1.35 -8.47 -40.53
N MET A 432 2.03 -9.56 -40.15
CA MET A 432 2.61 -9.71 -38.82
C MET A 432 3.79 -8.75 -38.62
N VAL A 433 4.66 -8.59 -39.62
CA VAL A 433 5.79 -7.64 -39.59
C VAL A 433 5.29 -6.20 -39.52
N ALA A 434 4.32 -5.81 -40.35
CA ALA A 434 3.73 -4.47 -40.32
C ALA A 434 3.14 -4.15 -38.93
N THR A 435 2.37 -5.09 -38.38
CA THR A 435 1.77 -4.94 -37.05
C THR A 435 2.83 -4.82 -35.95
N TYR A 436 3.91 -5.59 -36.02
CA TYR A 436 5.01 -5.50 -35.05
C TYR A 436 5.79 -4.20 -35.18
N LEU A 437 6.05 -3.75 -36.41
CA LEU A 437 6.75 -2.49 -36.67
C LEU A 437 5.98 -1.32 -36.05
N ASP A 438 4.68 -1.21 -36.32
CA ASP A 438 3.82 -0.15 -35.80
C ASP A 438 3.79 -0.15 -34.27
N ASN A 439 3.54 -1.32 -33.67
CA ASN A 439 3.48 -1.44 -32.21
C ASN A 439 4.80 -1.10 -31.51
N GLU A 440 5.94 -1.47 -32.10
CA GLU A 440 7.24 -1.16 -31.50
C GLU A 440 7.65 0.30 -31.74
N LEU A 441 7.32 0.87 -32.89
CA LEU A 441 7.50 2.31 -33.18
C LEU A 441 6.71 3.18 -32.20
N GLU A 442 5.42 2.88 -32.01
CA GLU A 442 4.56 3.62 -31.08
C GLU A 442 5.09 3.58 -29.64
N ARG A 443 5.57 2.41 -29.20
CA ARG A 443 6.20 2.27 -27.88
C ARG A 443 7.55 2.99 -27.80
N GLY A 444 8.31 3.03 -28.90
CA GLY A 444 9.55 3.80 -29.01
C GLY A 444 9.27 5.29 -28.83
N MET A 445 8.27 5.83 -29.51
CA MET A 445 7.86 7.23 -29.38
C MET A 445 7.43 7.58 -27.96
N ILE A 446 6.63 6.71 -27.31
CA ILE A 446 6.21 6.90 -25.92
C ILE A 446 7.43 7.01 -24.99
N LEU A 447 8.43 6.13 -25.13
CA LEU A 447 9.63 6.16 -24.29
C LEU A 447 10.48 7.42 -24.54
N VAL A 448 10.67 7.81 -25.80
CA VAL A 448 11.44 9.02 -26.15
C VAL A 448 10.77 10.26 -25.58
N LEU A 449 9.45 10.39 -25.72
CA LEU A 449 8.70 11.52 -25.18
C LEU A 449 8.79 11.61 -23.65
N ILE A 450 8.69 10.48 -22.95
CA ILE A 450 8.84 10.47 -21.49
C ILE A 450 10.28 10.84 -21.11
N ARG A 451 11.31 10.39 -21.85
CA ARG A 451 12.71 10.78 -21.60
C ARG A 451 12.96 12.28 -21.81
N ASP A 452 12.40 12.85 -22.87
CA ASP A 452 12.69 14.23 -23.26
C ASP A 452 11.90 15.26 -22.44
N ILE A 453 10.69 14.88 -22.03
CA ILE A 453 9.72 15.81 -21.44
C ILE A 453 9.52 15.52 -19.93
N GLY A 454 9.81 14.30 -19.49
CA GLY A 454 9.62 13.83 -18.11
C GLY A 454 8.36 12.98 -17.95
N ALA A 455 8.02 12.66 -16.70
CA ALA A 455 6.88 11.80 -16.36
C ALA A 455 5.57 12.29 -17.00
N MET A 456 4.83 11.39 -17.67
CA MET A 456 3.61 11.74 -18.40
C MET A 456 2.45 10.79 -18.09
N THR A 457 1.22 11.30 -18.18
CA THR A 457 0.01 10.46 -18.13
C THR A 457 -0.30 9.84 -19.49
N ALA A 458 -1.14 8.81 -19.51
CA ALA A 458 -1.68 8.26 -20.77
C ALA A 458 -2.41 9.31 -21.61
N HIS A 459 -3.05 10.28 -20.96
CA HIS A 459 -3.74 11.39 -21.63
C HIS A 459 -2.76 12.36 -22.30
N ASP A 460 -1.69 12.74 -21.60
CA ASP A 460 -0.65 13.61 -22.15
C ASP A 460 0.06 12.98 -23.34
N LEU A 461 0.37 11.69 -23.23
CA LEU A 461 1.01 10.93 -24.29
C LEU A 461 0.11 10.79 -25.51
N ALA A 462 -1.19 10.54 -25.33
CA ALA A 462 -2.14 10.47 -26.44
C ALA A 462 -2.21 11.80 -27.21
N ARG A 463 -2.25 12.93 -26.49
CA ARG A 463 -2.26 14.26 -27.10
C ARG A 463 -0.98 14.56 -27.88
N LYS A 464 0.19 14.14 -27.38
CA LYS A 464 1.49 14.43 -28.00
C LYS A 464 1.91 13.47 -29.11
N THR A 465 1.50 12.21 -29.03
CA THR A 465 1.83 11.19 -30.04
C THR A 465 0.77 11.09 -31.15
N HIS A 466 -0.40 11.69 -30.94
CA HIS A 466 -1.60 11.45 -31.75
C HIS A 466 -2.06 9.99 -31.79
N ILE A 467 -1.53 9.14 -30.90
CA ILE A 467 -1.98 7.76 -30.73
C ILE A 467 -3.26 7.77 -29.84
N PRO A 468 -4.29 6.98 -30.17
CA PRO A 468 -5.48 6.87 -29.33
C PRO A 468 -5.14 6.50 -27.88
N GLN A 469 -5.77 7.16 -26.90
CA GLN A 469 -5.45 6.99 -25.47
C GLN A 469 -5.54 5.54 -24.99
N ASN A 470 -6.51 4.76 -25.47
CA ASN A 470 -6.64 3.34 -25.14
C ASN A 470 -5.43 2.53 -25.64
N ARG A 471 -4.90 2.87 -26.82
CA ARG A 471 -3.73 2.24 -27.43
C ARG A 471 -2.44 2.64 -26.72
N VAL A 472 -2.30 3.92 -26.37
CA VAL A 472 -1.23 4.41 -25.48
C VAL A 472 -1.26 3.68 -24.14
N PHE A 473 -2.43 3.52 -23.53
CA PHE A 473 -2.58 2.80 -22.26
C PHE A 473 -2.14 1.34 -22.36
N GLN A 474 -2.55 0.63 -23.42
CA GLN A 474 -2.08 -0.74 -23.68
C GLN A 474 -0.55 -0.80 -23.83
N HIS A 475 0.06 0.16 -24.53
CA HIS A 475 1.50 0.27 -24.62
C HIS A 475 2.16 0.56 -23.28
N LEU A 476 1.60 1.47 -22.47
CA LEU A 476 2.09 1.77 -21.13
C LEU A 476 2.03 0.54 -20.21
N LEU A 477 0.98 -0.27 -20.28
CA LEU A 477 0.88 -1.53 -19.52
C LEU A 477 1.96 -2.52 -19.95
N ILE A 478 2.19 -2.69 -21.24
CA ILE A 478 3.24 -3.59 -21.76
C ILE A 478 4.63 -3.06 -21.39
N LEU A 479 4.87 -1.75 -21.51
CA LEU A 479 6.12 -1.11 -21.15
C LEU A 479 6.38 -1.20 -19.64
N LYS A 480 5.35 -1.03 -18.80
CA LYS A 480 5.41 -1.23 -17.34
C LYS A 480 5.71 -2.69 -17.00
N ARG A 481 5.01 -3.64 -17.62
CA ARG A 481 5.25 -5.09 -17.44
C ARG A 481 6.67 -5.48 -17.81
N ASN A 482 7.25 -4.82 -18.81
CA ASN A 482 8.62 -5.03 -19.25
C ASN A 482 9.64 -4.18 -18.46
N GLU A 483 9.23 -3.53 -17.36
CA GLU A 483 10.08 -2.70 -16.48
C GLU A 483 10.74 -1.49 -17.18
N LEU A 484 10.18 -1.06 -18.32
CA LEU A 484 10.67 0.10 -19.06
C LEU A 484 10.10 1.41 -18.52
N LEU A 485 9.07 1.32 -17.68
CA LEU A 485 8.41 2.45 -17.03
C LEU A 485 8.19 2.19 -15.55
N THR A 486 8.29 3.24 -14.74
CA THR A 486 7.92 3.28 -13.32
C THR A 486 6.73 4.21 -13.12
N ALA A 487 5.90 3.93 -12.11
CA ALA A 487 4.83 4.85 -11.71
C ALA A 487 5.40 5.82 -10.66
N VAL A 488 5.30 7.13 -10.91
CA VAL A 488 5.92 8.16 -10.06
C VAL A 488 4.88 8.93 -9.24
N GLY A 489 3.60 8.82 -9.60
CA GLY A 489 2.51 9.44 -8.85
C GLY A 489 1.22 9.50 -9.67
N GLU A 490 0.36 10.44 -9.33
CA GLU A 490 -0.93 10.66 -9.97
C GLU A 490 -1.11 12.16 -10.29
N SER A 491 -1.68 12.45 -11.46
CA SER A 491 -2.05 13.79 -11.89
C SER A 491 -3.46 13.74 -12.45
N HIS A 492 -4.37 14.57 -11.92
CA HIS A 492 -5.77 14.66 -12.36
C HIS A 492 -6.51 13.29 -12.40
N GLY A 493 -6.21 12.38 -11.47
CA GLY A 493 -6.79 11.04 -11.42
C GLY A 493 -6.17 10.01 -12.38
N TYR A 494 -5.10 10.36 -13.09
CA TYR A 494 -4.36 9.47 -13.97
C TYR A 494 -2.95 9.20 -13.43
N VAL A 495 -2.48 7.96 -13.57
CA VAL A 495 -1.12 7.55 -13.16
C VAL A 495 -0.07 8.21 -14.06
N LEU A 496 0.96 8.79 -13.44
CA LEU A 496 2.15 9.33 -14.09
C LEU A 496 3.18 8.22 -14.30
N TYR A 497 3.58 8.01 -15.55
CA TYR A 497 4.61 7.06 -15.94
C TYR A 497 5.89 7.80 -16.27
N ASP A 498 7.00 7.32 -15.71
CA ASP A 498 8.34 7.84 -16.00
C ASP A 498 9.27 6.71 -16.45
N VAL A 499 10.36 7.08 -17.09
CA VAL A 499 11.41 6.14 -17.50
C VAL A 499 12.42 6.05 -16.36
N PRO A 500 12.70 4.85 -15.80
CA PRO A 500 13.62 4.73 -14.67
C PRO A 500 15.01 5.26 -15.04
N ARG A 501 15.50 6.18 -14.20
CA ARG A 501 16.80 6.87 -14.26
C ARG A 501 17.32 7.09 -12.85
N THR A 502 18.64 7.08 -12.67
CA THR A 502 19.27 7.46 -11.40
C THR A 502 19.41 8.98 -11.34
N PRO A 503 18.67 9.70 -10.47
CA PRO A 503 18.88 11.13 -10.29
C PRO A 503 20.26 11.36 -9.66
N ASN A 504 20.97 12.39 -10.12
CA ASN A 504 22.26 12.75 -9.54
C ASN A 504 22.10 13.46 -8.18
N GLU A 505 23.19 13.62 -7.43
CA GLU A 505 23.17 14.23 -6.08
C GLU A 505 22.53 15.62 -6.07
N ALA A 506 22.78 16.44 -7.10
CA ALA A 506 22.18 17.76 -7.27
C ALA A 506 20.66 17.70 -7.48
N GLU A 507 20.18 16.76 -8.29
CA GLU A 507 18.76 16.51 -8.57
C GLU A 507 18.03 16.01 -7.32
N ILE A 508 18.62 15.08 -6.57
CA ILE A 508 18.07 14.60 -5.29
C ILE A 508 18.00 15.75 -4.28
N THR A 509 19.07 16.55 -4.20
CA THR A 509 19.16 17.68 -3.29
C THR A 509 18.08 18.72 -3.58
N ILE A 510 17.94 19.17 -4.83
CA ILE A 510 16.93 20.16 -5.21
C ILE A 510 15.52 19.62 -5.02
N ARG A 511 15.25 18.37 -5.42
CA ARG A 511 13.94 17.75 -5.22
C ARG A 511 13.57 17.67 -3.73
N THR A 512 14.55 17.34 -2.88
CA THR A 512 14.34 17.27 -1.43
C THR A 512 14.06 18.66 -0.87
N VAL A 513 14.88 19.67 -1.16
CA VAL A 513 14.69 21.03 -0.64
C VAL A 513 13.41 21.66 -1.18
N SER A 514 13.11 21.51 -2.47
CA SER A 514 11.92 22.07 -3.08
C SER A 514 10.64 21.45 -2.51
N SER A 515 10.62 20.14 -2.23
CA SER A 515 9.44 19.49 -1.63
C SER A 515 9.20 19.89 -0.16
N LEU A 516 10.25 20.26 0.58
CA LEU A 516 10.15 20.73 1.96
C LEU A 516 9.72 22.20 2.06
N ALA A 517 10.05 23.03 1.07
CA ALA A 517 9.70 24.45 1.06
C ALA A 517 8.20 24.75 1.29
N PRO A 518 7.25 24.13 0.57
CA PRO A 518 5.82 24.39 0.80
C PRO A 518 5.36 23.89 2.18
N GLN A 519 5.91 22.79 2.70
CA GLN A 519 5.59 22.26 4.03
C GLN A 519 6.01 23.24 5.12
N LEU A 520 7.25 23.76 5.05
CA LEU A 520 7.76 24.76 5.98
C LEU A 520 7.00 26.09 5.88
N SER A 521 6.63 26.51 4.67
CA SER A 521 5.86 27.74 4.46
C SER A 521 4.47 27.68 5.09
N THR A 522 3.80 26.53 4.98
CA THR A 522 2.48 26.30 5.57
C THR A 522 2.57 26.22 7.08
N ALA A 523 3.53 25.47 7.61
CA ALA A 523 3.75 25.38 9.05
C ALA A 523 4.12 26.73 9.68
N LYS A 524 4.93 27.56 9.00
CA LYS A 524 5.26 28.92 9.44
C LYS A 524 4.01 29.80 9.53
N ALA A 525 3.19 29.81 8.49
CA ALA A 525 1.95 30.59 8.45
C ALA A 525 0.95 30.13 9.52
N GLU A 526 0.81 28.82 9.72
CA GLU A 526 -0.02 28.23 10.77
C GLU A 526 0.46 28.63 12.17
N ILE A 527 1.75 28.52 12.48
CA ILE A 527 2.30 28.93 13.78
C ILE A 527 2.00 30.42 14.04
N ASN A 528 2.23 31.29 13.07
CA ASN A 528 1.97 32.72 13.22
C ASN A 528 0.47 33.02 13.43
N SER A 529 -0.41 32.32 12.70
CA SER A 529 -1.86 32.44 12.89
C SER A 529 -2.30 31.96 14.27
N ILE A 530 -1.80 30.80 14.72
CA ILE A 530 -2.14 30.21 16.02
C ILE A 530 -1.67 31.10 17.17
N LEU A 531 -0.48 31.70 17.07
CA LEU A 531 0.06 32.55 18.13
C LEU A 531 -0.64 33.90 18.26
N SER A 532 -1.37 34.34 17.23
CA SER A 532 -2.15 35.58 17.24
C SER A 532 -3.45 35.46 18.06
N ASP A 533 -4.12 34.31 18.02
CA ASP A 533 -5.36 34.01 18.76
C ASP A 533 -5.37 32.53 19.17
N PHE A 534 -4.66 32.20 20.26
CA PHE A 534 -4.38 30.81 20.62
C PHE A 534 -5.53 30.16 21.41
N LYS A 535 -6.25 29.23 20.79
CA LYS A 535 -7.37 28.49 21.43
C LYS A 535 -7.01 27.02 21.69
N ALA A 536 -7.78 26.40 22.58
CA ALA A 536 -7.62 24.98 22.91
C ALA A 536 -7.71 24.05 21.67
N ALA A 537 -8.56 24.38 20.71
CA ALA A 537 -8.72 23.65 19.46
C ALA A 537 -7.45 23.69 18.57
N ASP A 538 -6.58 24.67 18.77
CA ASP A 538 -5.42 24.92 17.93
C ASP A 538 -4.18 24.15 18.35
N ILE A 539 -4.18 23.55 19.56
CA ILE A 539 -3.05 22.77 20.08
C ILE A 539 -2.70 21.62 19.13
N GLY A 540 -3.71 20.95 18.56
CA GLY A 540 -3.48 19.89 17.57
C GLY A 540 -2.79 20.40 16.30
N ARG A 541 -3.20 21.57 15.81
CA ARG A 541 -2.60 22.24 14.64
C ARG A 541 -1.17 22.71 14.94
N LEU A 542 -0.94 23.25 16.14
CA LEU A 542 0.39 23.67 16.61
C LEU A 542 1.36 22.49 16.68
N VAL A 543 0.93 21.36 17.25
CA VAL A 543 1.73 20.13 17.27
C VAL A 543 2.07 19.70 15.85
N GLY A 544 1.08 19.63 14.95
CA GLY A 544 1.32 19.25 13.56
C GLY A 544 2.33 20.14 12.83
N SER A 545 2.20 21.46 13.00
CA SER A 545 3.13 22.45 12.48
C SER A 545 4.56 22.27 13.02
N LEU A 546 4.73 22.15 14.35
CA LEU A 546 6.06 21.93 14.96
C LEU A 546 6.68 20.59 14.54
N ASP A 547 5.87 19.55 14.37
CA ASP A 547 6.30 18.23 13.86
C ASP A 547 6.80 18.34 12.41
N ALA A 548 6.17 19.18 11.58
CA ALA A 548 6.61 19.45 10.21
C ALA A 548 7.99 20.13 10.18
N PHE A 549 8.25 21.08 11.09
CA PHE A 549 9.58 21.68 11.28
C PHE A 549 10.61 20.64 11.69
N SER A 550 10.28 19.78 12.66
CA SER A 550 11.18 18.72 13.16
C SER A 550 11.59 17.75 12.05
N LYS A 551 10.60 17.20 11.33
CA LYS A 551 10.84 16.27 10.22
C LYS A 551 11.59 16.90 9.06
N SER A 552 11.37 18.19 8.79
CA SER A 552 12.08 18.93 7.75
C SER A 552 13.55 19.16 8.14
N CYS A 553 13.81 19.50 9.41
CA CYS A 553 15.17 19.66 9.95
C CYS A 553 15.97 18.35 9.84
N ASP A 554 15.38 17.21 10.26
CA ASP A 554 16.01 15.89 10.15
C ASP A 554 16.36 15.51 8.71
N LYS A 555 15.52 15.88 7.74
CA LYS A 555 15.77 15.66 6.32
C LYS A 555 16.86 16.58 5.80
N MET A 556 16.86 17.86 6.19
CA MET A 556 17.85 18.85 5.77
C MET A 556 19.26 18.56 6.31
N LEU A 557 19.38 17.98 7.52
CA LEU A 557 20.66 17.51 8.08
C LEU A 557 21.33 16.41 7.24
N LYS A 558 20.56 15.66 6.46
CA LYS A 558 21.07 14.61 5.57
C LYS A 558 21.52 15.15 4.22
N ILE A 559 21.20 16.40 3.89
CA ILE A 559 21.55 17.02 2.62
C ILE A 559 23.00 17.45 2.67
N ARG A 560 23.82 16.84 1.82
CA ARG A 560 25.22 17.21 1.62
C ARG A 560 25.40 17.80 0.24
N VAL A 561 26.21 18.84 0.15
CA VAL A 561 26.60 19.46 -1.11
C VAL A 561 28.11 19.61 -1.08
N GLY A 562 28.82 18.87 -1.92
CA GLY A 562 30.29 18.83 -1.90
C GLY A 562 30.86 18.23 -0.61
N GLY A 563 30.15 17.25 -0.02
CA GLY A 563 30.58 16.56 1.21
C GLY A 563 30.28 17.28 2.52
N GLN A 564 29.81 18.54 2.49
CA GLN A 564 29.44 19.33 3.68
C GLN A 564 27.92 19.42 3.83
N VAL A 565 27.44 19.44 5.08
CA VAL A 565 26.02 19.64 5.39
C VAL A 565 25.66 21.11 5.15
N VAL A 566 24.59 21.35 4.39
CA VAL A 566 24.18 22.72 4.07
C VAL A 566 23.61 23.39 5.32
N ALA A 567 24.11 24.59 5.64
CA ALA A 567 23.66 25.41 6.76
C ALA A 567 23.71 24.70 8.13
N GLU A 568 24.77 23.91 8.38
CA GLU A 568 24.93 23.11 9.61
C GLU A 568 24.78 23.93 10.91
N SER A 569 25.32 25.16 10.94
CA SER A 569 25.21 26.07 12.10
C SER A 569 23.77 26.49 12.37
N VAL A 570 22.97 26.72 11.32
CA VAL A 570 21.56 27.10 11.41
C VAL A 570 20.73 25.90 11.88
N LEU A 571 20.98 24.71 11.32
CA LEU A 571 20.27 23.48 11.69
C LEU A 571 20.50 23.11 13.17
N LYS A 572 21.77 23.05 13.61
CA LYS A 572 22.11 22.74 15.01
C LYS A 572 21.60 23.79 15.99
N GLY A 573 21.52 25.06 15.58
CA GLY A 573 21.01 26.15 16.42
C GLY A 573 19.50 26.11 16.69
N VAL A 574 18.75 25.35 15.89
CA VAL A 574 17.27 25.31 15.93
C VAL A 574 16.74 23.90 16.30
N GLU A 575 17.48 22.83 16.04
CA GLU A 575 17.07 21.45 16.30
C GLU A 575 16.55 21.20 17.73
N GLU A 576 17.35 21.55 18.75
CA GLU A 576 16.98 21.38 20.16
C GLU A 576 15.79 22.26 20.56
N LYS A 577 15.65 23.44 19.93
CA LYS A 577 14.54 24.35 20.17
C LYS A 577 13.23 23.80 19.60
N ILE A 578 13.26 23.21 18.40
CA ILE A 578 12.11 22.52 17.80
C ILE A 578 11.71 21.32 18.66
N LYS A 579 12.66 20.45 19.03
CA LYS A 579 12.37 19.27 19.87
C LYS A 579 11.74 19.67 21.20
N SER A 580 12.26 20.71 21.83
CA SER A 580 11.72 21.25 23.09
C SER A 580 10.30 21.80 22.91
N ALA A 581 10.04 22.57 21.85
CA ALA A 581 8.71 23.10 21.54
C ALA A 581 7.69 21.98 21.25
N VAL A 582 8.09 20.95 20.49
CA VAL A 582 7.27 19.76 20.19
C VAL A 582 6.88 19.04 21.49
N LEU A 583 7.85 18.78 22.38
CA LEU A 583 7.59 18.11 23.65
C LEU A 583 6.62 18.90 24.55
N LEU A 584 6.77 20.22 24.61
CA LEU A 584 5.86 21.09 25.37
C LEU A 584 4.44 21.05 24.79
N ALA A 585 4.31 21.10 23.46
CA ALA A 585 3.01 21.02 22.78
C ALA A 585 2.32 19.66 22.99
N TYR A 586 3.05 18.55 22.93
CA TYR A 586 2.50 17.22 23.23
C TYR A 586 2.06 17.09 24.70
N ARG A 587 2.83 17.64 25.65
CA ARG A 587 2.45 17.64 27.07
C ARG A 587 1.16 18.42 27.33
N ALA A 588 1.01 19.59 26.71
CA ALA A 588 -0.22 20.36 26.82
C ALA A 588 -1.41 19.67 26.15
N ARG A 589 -1.21 19.05 24.98
CA ARG A 589 -2.23 18.24 24.30
C ARG A 589 -2.70 17.06 25.15
N ALA A 590 -1.80 16.40 25.87
CA ALA A 590 -2.15 15.28 26.75
C ALA A 590 -2.98 15.71 27.97
N LYS A 591 -2.86 16.97 28.41
CA LYS A 591 -3.58 17.53 29.56
C LYS A 591 -4.93 18.16 29.20
N ILE A 592 -5.14 18.50 27.93
CA ILE A 592 -6.39 19.08 27.42
C ILE A 592 -7.07 18.05 26.50
N PRO A 593 -8.02 17.24 27.01
CA PRO A 593 -8.74 16.27 26.19
C PRO A 593 -9.52 16.98 25.07
N SER A 594 -9.63 16.34 23.91
CA SER A 594 -10.18 16.95 22.71
C SER A 594 -11.64 17.37 22.90
N THR A 595 -11.94 18.64 22.69
CA THR A 595 -13.30 19.15 22.50
C THR A 595 -13.83 18.71 21.13
N LYS A 596 -14.03 17.42 20.91
CA LYS A 596 -14.88 16.99 19.79
C LYS A 596 -16.32 17.42 20.10
N PRO A 597 -17.11 17.83 19.09
CA PRO A 597 -18.53 18.13 19.30
C PRO A 597 -19.20 16.89 19.89
N LYS A 598 -19.95 17.09 20.98
CA LYS A 598 -20.79 16.06 21.61
C LYS A 598 -21.83 15.62 20.57
N VAL A 599 -21.81 14.36 20.16
CA VAL A 599 -22.94 13.76 19.42
C VAL A 599 -24.09 13.69 20.43
N THR A 600 -25.22 14.34 20.14
CA THR A 600 -26.40 14.21 21.00
C THR A 600 -27.11 12.89 20.68
N VAL A 601 -27.91 12.38 21.62
CA VAL A 601 -28.63 11.10 21.42
C VAL A 601 -29.57 11.16 20.22
N ASP A 602 -30.03 12.37 19.86
CA ASP A 602 -30.89 12.61 18.71
C ASP A 602 -30.13 12.70 17.37
N ASP A 603 -28.80 12.82 17.39
CA ASP A 603 -27.93 12.79 16.19
C ASP A 603 -27.52 11.36 15.79
N LEU A 604 -27.86 10.35 16.60
CA LEU A 604 -27.53 8.96 16.35
C LEU A 604 -28.48 8.37 15.28
N VAL A 605 -27.91 7.74 14.25
CA VAL A 605 -28.67 7.10 13.17
C VAL A 605 -28.68 5.58 13.37
N GLU A 606 -29.70 4.90 12.84
CA GLU A 606 -29.68 3.45 12.73
C GLU A 606 -28.52 3.00 11.82
N VAL A 607 -27.75 2.01 12.27
CA VAL A 607 -26.60 1.51 11.51
C VAL A 607 -26.87 0.07 11.10
N ASP A 608 -26.78 -0.23 9.80
CA ASP A 608 -26.82 -1.61 9.33
C ASP A 608 -25.63 -2.37 9.91
N VAL A 609 -25.89 -3.54 10.51
CA VAL A 609 -24.79 -4.41 10.95
C VAL A 609 -24.06 -4.88 9.70
N PRO A 610 -22.73 -4.61 9.57
CA PRO A 610 -22.01 -4.97 8.37
C PRO A 610 -22.15 -6.47 8.12
N SER A 611 -22.79 -6.81 7.00
CA SER A 611 -22.82 -8.19 6.52
C SER A 611 -21.38 -8.59 6.26
N VAL A 612 -20.95 -9.69 6.87
CA VAL A 612 -19.66 -10.31 6.57
C VAL A 612 -19.63 -10.53 5.05
N LEU A 613 -18.76 -9.82 4.32
CA LEU A 613 -18.54 -10.05 2.89
C LEU A 613 -18.30 -11.55 2.70
N ASP A 614 -18.84 -12.15 1.64
CA ASP A 614 -18.84 -13.62 1.44
C ASP A 614 -17.44 -14.24 1.60
N GLU A 615 -16.40 -13.48 1.28
CA GLU A 615 -14.97 -13.81 1.42
C GLU A 615 -14.52 -14.11 2.88
N TYR A 616 -15.21 -13.57 3.88
CA TYR A 616 -14.87 -13.74 5.30
C TYR A 616 -15.78 -14.76 6.02
N ARG A 617 -16.78 -15.31 5.32
CA ARG A 617 -17.76 -16.25 5.87
C ARG A 617 -17.10 -17.57 6.29
N ASP A 618 -16.10 -18.02 5.55
CA ASP A 618 -15.35 -19.26 5.80
C ASP A 618 -14.25 -19.08 6.85
N MET A 619 -13.75 -17.86 7.04
CA MET A 619 -12.72 -17.54 8.05
C MET A 619 -13.29 -17.36 9.47
N MET A 620 -14.56 -16.96 9.60
CA MET A 620 -15.13 -16.51 10.86
C MET A 620 -15.99 -17.55 11.60
N GLY A 621 -16.06 -18.79 11.10
CA GLY A 621 -16.65 -19.94 11.80
C GLY A 621 -17.93 -19.62 12.58
N TYR A 622 -19.05 -19.40 11.89
CA TYR A 622 -20.40 -19.26 12.49
C TYR A 622 -20.48 -18.42 13.79
N ALA A 623 -19.83 -17.28 13.86
CA ALA A 623 -20.17 -16.26 14.84
C ALA A 623 -20.11 -14.89 14.16
N PRO A 624 -21.18 -14.44 13.47
CA PRO A 624 -21.32 -13.01 13.21
C PRO A 624 -21.14 -12.28 14.55
N LEU A 625 -20.55 -11.09 14.55
CA LEU A 625 -20.62 -10.21 15.71
C LEU A 625 -22.12 -10.03 16.03
N LEU A 626 -22.64 -10.81 16.98
CA LEU A 626 -24.03 -10.81 17.40
C LEU A 626 -24.27 -9.51 18.17
N GLY A 627 -24.48 -8.44 17.41
CA GLY A 627 -24.96 -7.15 17.86
C GLY A 627 -26.48 -7.09 17.78
N PHE A 628 -27.04 -6.03 18.36
CA PHE A 628 -28.48 -5.75 18.43
C PHE A 628 -29.16 -5.96 17.07
N GLY A 629 -30.37 -6.54 17.11
CA GLY A 629 -31.24 -6.65 15.94
C GLY A 629 -32.67 -6.46 16.39
N THR A 630 -33.45 -5.80 15.56
CA THR A 630 -34.87 -5.56 15.78
C THR A 630 -35.66 -6.79 15.34
N ILE A 631 -36.55 -7.26 16.22
CA ILE A 631 -37.45 -8.36 15.89
C ILE A 631 -38.82 -7.75 15.65
N ASP A 632 -39.26 -7.84 14.40
CA ASP A 632 -40.60 -7.44 14.01
C ASP A 632 -41.55 -8.61 14.16
N TRP A 633 -42.66 -8.36 14.85
CA TRP A 633 -43.68 -9.37 15.12
C TRP A 633 -44.91 -9.10 14.27
N GLU A 634 -45.31 -10.08 13.46
CA GLU A 634 -46.51 -9.99 12.63
C GLU A 634 -47.69 -10.72 13.33
N PRO A 635 -48.73 -10.00 13.80
CA PRO A 635 -49.83 -10.60 14.54
C PRO A 635 -50.66 -11.58 13.71
N SER A 636 -50.80 -11.29 12.40
CA SER A 636 -51.57 -12.07 11.43
C SER A 636 -51.04 -13.51 11.25
N ARG A 637 -49.73 -13.73 11.48
CA ARG A 637 -49.07 -15.04 11.36
C ARG A 637 -48.81 -15.71 12.71
N CYS A 638 -49.05 -15.03 13.82
CA CYS A 638 -48.69 -15.52 15.14
C CYS A 638 -49.68 -16.58 15.66
N LEU A 639 -49.16 -17.76 16.02
CA LEU A 639 -49.96 -18.83 16.62
C LEU A 639 -50.16 -18.69 18.13
N GLY A 640 -49.45 -17.77 18.81
CA GLY A 640 -49.55 -17.61 20.26
C GLY A 640 -49.11 -18.86 21.06
N CYS A 641 -48.18 -19.64 20.51
CA CYS A 641 -47.75 -20.95 21.05
C CYS A 641 -46.59 -20.87 22.07
N LYS A 642 -46.08 -19.68 22.39
CA LYS A 642 -44.92 -19.42 23.27
C LYS A 642 -43.58 -20.02 22.82
N SER A 643 -43.50 -20.70 21.68
CA SER A 643 -42.25 -21.34 21.20
C SER A 643 -41.07 -20.37 21.08
N CYS A 644 -41.32 -19.12 20.65
CA CYS A 644 -40.29 -18.08 20.54
C CYS A 644 -39.72 -17.63 21.89
N GLN A 645 -40.56 -17.53 22.92
CA GLN A 645 -40.15 -17.21 24.30
C GLN A 645 -39.32 -18.34 24.91
N ILE A 646 -39.76 -19.59 24.75
CA ILE A 646 -39.07 -20.78 25.28
C ILE A 646 -37.72 -20.99 24.60
N SER A 647 -37.65 -20.75 23.29
CA SER A 647 -36.44 -20.98 22.50
C SER A 647 -35.43 -19.81 22.53
N CYS A 648 -35.76 -18.70 23.18
CA CYS A 648 -34.87 -17.55 23.27
C CYS A 648 -33.82 -17.80 24.36
N PRO A 649 -32.53 -17.95 24.02
CA PRO A 649 -31.48 -18.27 25.01
C PRO A 649 -31.25 -17.13 26.02
N GLU A 650 -31.54 -15.89 25.61
CA GLU A 650 -31.37 -14.69 26.45
C GLU A 650 -32.68 -14.24 27.10
N HIS A 651 -33.78 -15.00 26.93
CA HIS A 651 -35.11 -14.65 27.43
C HIS A 651 -35.56 -13.22 27.05
N ALA A 652 -35.20 -12.79 25.83
CA ALA A 652 -35.48 -11.47 25.29
C ALA A 652 -36.88 -11.31 24.68
N ILE A 653 -37.69 -12.38 24.65
CA ILE A 653 -39.02 -12.38 24.04
C ILE A 653 -40.02 -12.81 25.10
N GLU A 654 -41.08 -12.03 25.27
CA GLU A 654 -42.16 -12.33 26.20
C GLU A 654 -43.50 -12.30 25.45
N LEU A 655 -44.32 -13.33 25.63
CA LEU A 655 -45.70 -13.33 25.14
C LEU A 655 -46.63 -12.82 26.25
N LYS A 656 -47.05 -11.57 26.14
CA LYS A 656 -48.03 -10.99 27.07
C LYS A 656 -49.44 -11.49 26.74
N PRO A 657 -50.24 -11.87 27.75
CA PRO A 657 -51.59 -12.40 27.56
C PRO A 657 -52.59 -11.26 27.26
N ASN A 658 -52.44 -10.60 26.11
CA ASN A 658 -53.29 -9.51 25.65
C ASN A 658 -53.85 -9.81 24.25
N ILE A 659 -55.15 -9.57 24.07
CA ILE A 659 -55.83 -9.71 22.79
C ILE A 659 -56.11 -8.33 22.21
N ASP A 660 -55.48 -8.02 21.07
CA ASP A 660 -55.82 -6.84 20.29
C ASP A 660 -56.94 -7.15 19.29
N VAL A 661 -58.19 -7.04 19.73
CA VAL A 661 -59.38 -7.31 18.90
C VAL A 661 -59.46 -6.35 17.72
N SER A 662 -58.91 -5.13 17.84
CA SER A 662 -58.98 -4.12 16.79
C SER A 662 -58.22 -4.54 15.54
N SER A 663 -57.08 -5.22 15.72
CA SER A 663 -56.25 -5.77 14.65
C SER A 663 -56.96 -6.86 13.84
N TYR A 664 -57.97 -7.52 14.42
CA TYR A 664 -58.68 -8.61 13.75
C TYR A 664 -59.50 -8.14 12.58
N PHE A 665 -59.79 -6.84 12.43
CA PHE A 665 -60.52 -6.28 11.30
C PHE A 665 -59.62 -5.89 10.14
N ASP A 666 -58.31 -5.76 10.38
CA ASP A 666 -57.34 -5.32 9.37
C ASP A 666 -56.70 -6.49 8.60
N PHE A 667 -56.88 -7.73 9.07
CA PHE A 667 -56.29 -8.89 8.40
C PHE A 667 -56.98 -9.20 7.06
N PRO A 668 -56.24 -9.33 5.95
CA PRO A 668 -56.86 -9.68 4.68
C PRO A 668 -57.31 -11.15 4.68
N GLU A 669 -58.27 -11.48 3.83
CA GLU A 669 -59.01 -12.75 3.93
C GLU A 669 -58.17 -13.98 3.51
N ASP A 670 -57.15 -13.75 2.70
CA ASP A 670 -56.06 -14.67 2.36
C ASP A 670 -55.15 -14.98 3.56
N ALA A 671 -54.83 -13.99 4.41
CA ALA A 671 -54.06 -14.21 5.64
C ALA A 671 -54.84 -15.07 6.65
N LEU A 672 -56.17 -14.91 6.72
CA LEU A 672 -57.02 -15.76 7.56
C LEU A 672 -57.06 -17.23 7.10
N GLN A 673 -56.94 -17.50 5.80
CA GLN A 673 -56.90 -18.86 5.28
C GLN A 673 -55.60 -19.61 5.66
N LYS A 674 -54.52 -18.87 5.93
CA LYS A 674 -53.22 -19.42 6.36
C LYS A 674 -53.14 -19.74 7.86
N LEU A 675 -54.10 -19.28 8.66
CA LEU A 675 -54.20 -19.57 10.09
C LEU A 675 -54.86 -20.94 10.35
N PRO A 676 -54.63 -21.56 11.52
CA PRO A 676 -55.36 -22.75 11.93
C PRO A 676 -56.88 -22.53 11.88
N VAL A 677 -57.62 -23.55 11.40
CA VAL A 677 -59.07 -23.48 11.12
C VAL A 677 -59.88 -22.86 12.27
N ASN A 678 -59.58 -23.24 13.51
CA ASN A 678 -60.28 -22.74 14.69
C ASN A 678 -60.06 -21.24 14.94
N LYS A 679 -58.86 -20.73 14.63
CA LYS A 679 -58.49 -19.33 14.83
C LYS A 679 -59.06 -18.44 13.73
N ALA A 680 -59.02 -18.91 12.49
CA ALA A 680 -59.66 -18.25 11.36
C ALA A 680 -61.18 -18.16 11.54
N LEU A 681 -61.83 -19.24 11.99
CA LEU A 681 -63.26 -19.26 12.29
C LEU A 681 -63.61 -18.31 13.44
N PHE A 682 -62.77 -18.24 14.48
CA PHE A 682 -62.96 -17.29 15.57
C PHE A 682 -62.89 -15.83 15.08
N TYR A 683 -61.88 -15.47 14.28
CA TYR A 683 -61.77 -14.11 13.73
C TYR A 683 -62.93 -13.75 12.80
N ARG A 684 -63.37 -14.68 11.94
CA ARG A 684 -64.56 -14.48 11.08
C ARG A 684 -65.84 -14.30 11.89
N THR A 685 -66.01 -15.09 12.95
CA THR A 685 -67.17 -14.98 13.85
C THR A 685 -67.17 -13.67 14.62
N VAL A 686 -66.00 -13.22 15.11
CA VAL A 686 -65.88 -11.91 15.77
C VAL A 686 -66.17 -10.76 14.80
N ARG A 687 -65.70 -10.86 13.54
CA ARG A 687 -66.02 -9.88 12.48
C ARG A 687 -67.51 -9.82 12.18
N SER A 688 -68.18 -10.97 12.06
CA SER A 688 -69.60 -11.03 11.70
C SER A 688 -70.55 -10.63 12.84
N LEU A 689 -70.14 -10.81 14.09
CA LEU A 689 -70.91 -10.42 15.28
C LEU A 689 -70.71 -8.95 15.69
N ALA A 690 -69.67 -8.28 15.17
CA ALA A 690 -69.35 -6.92 15.59
C ALA A 690 -70.28 -5.88 14.97
N VAL A 691 -71.03 -5.18 15.84
CA VAL A 691 -71.90 -4.05 15.46
C VAL A 691 -71.10 -2.76 15.25
N ALA A 692 -69.95 -2.63 15.93
CA ALA A 692 -68.99 -1.53 15.78
C ALA A 692 -67.57 -2.04 16.03
N ARG A 693 -66.56 -1.40 15.42
CA ARG A 693 -65.16 -1.79 15.54
C ARG A 693 -64.65 -1.52 16.97
N PRO A 694 -64.22 -2.55 17.73
CA PRO A 694 -63.69 -2.36 19.06
C PRO A 694 -62.30 -1.72 19.01
N THR A 695 -62.05 -0.75 19.90
CA THR A 695 -60.79 0.02 19.99
C THR A 695 -59.91 -0.37 21.17
N THR A 696 -60.44 -1.15 22.12
CA THR A 696 -59.74 -1.52 23.36
C THR A 696 -59.21 -2.95 23.29
N SER A 697 -57.94 -3.15 23.66
CA SER A 697 -57.36 -4.48 23.84
C SER A 697 -57.89 -5.16 25.10
N ILE A 698 -58.06 -6.48 25.05
CA ILE A 698 -58.59 -7.29 26.16
C ILE A 698 -57.44 -8.03 26.85
N PRO A 699 -57.07 -7.64 28.09
CA PRO A 699 -56.09 -8.39 28.88
C PRO A 699 -56.72 -9.68 29.42
N LEU A 700 -56.02 -10.81 29.24
CA LEU A 700 -56.45 -12.11 29.74
C LEU A 700 -55.90 -12.34 31.15
N LYS A 701 -56.73 -12.88 32.05
CA LYS A 701 -56.36 -13.14 33.46
C LYS A 701 -55.37 -14.30 33.64
N LYS A 702 -55.23 -15.16 32.64
CA LYS A 702 -54.32 -16.32 32.62
C LYS A 702 -53.74 -16.47 31.22
N ASP A 703 -52.56 -17.08 31.15
CA ASP A 703 -51.98 -17.50 29.88
C ASP A 703 -52.94 -18.40 29.11
N ALA A 704 -53.40 -17.94 27.95
CA ALA A 704 -54.24 -18.71 27.05
C ALA A 704 -53.44 -19.02 25.77
N PRO A 705 -53.02 -20.28 25.54
CA PRO A 705 -52.33 -20.65 24.32
C PRO A 705 -53.20 -20.34 23.10
N GLY A 706 -52.64 -19.66 22.10
CA GLY A 706 -53.37 -19.21 20.91
C GLY A 706 -53.53 -17.68 20.80
N PHE A 707 -53.43 -16.97 21.92
CA PHE A 707 -53.68 -15.53 22.02
C PHE A 707 -52.60 -14.82 22.84
N GLY A 708 -52.13 -13.66 22.36
CA GLY A 708 -51.14 -12.86 23.06
C GLY A 708 -50.43 -11.87 22.15
N LYS A 709 -49.76 -10.89 22.75
CA LYS A 709 -48.88 -9.93 22.11
C LYS A 709 -47.43 -10.31 22.39
N VAL A 710 -46.63 -10.46 21.35
CA VAL A 710 -45.18 -10.68 21.52
C VAL A 710 -44.53 -9.34 21.74
N GLU A 711 -43.81 -9.20 22.85
CA GLU A 711 -42.94 -8.05 23.13
C GLU A 711 -41.49 -8.52 23.21
N THR A 712 -40.61 -7.68 22.67
CA THR A 712 -39.20 -7.99 22.49
C THR A 712 -38.38 -6.99 23.31
N ASP A 713 -37.57 -7.51 24.22
CA ASP A 713 -36.62 -6.72 24.99
C ASP A 713 -35.31 -6.62 24.19
N LEU A 714 -35.14 -5.49 23.50
CA LEU A 714 -33.96 -5.20 22.69
C LEU A 714 -32.67 -5.19 23.54
N TRP A 715 -32.77 -4.98 24.85
CA TRP A 715 -31.62 -5.03 25.77
C TRP A 715 -31.05 -6.45 25.90
N LEU A 716 -31.91 -7.46 25.85
CA LEU A 716 -31.55 -8.86 25.98
C LEU A 716 -31.33 -9.52 24.62
N CYS A 717 -31.97 -9.04 23.56
CA CYS A 717 -31.90 -9.66 22.24
C CYS A 717 -30.47 -9.67 21.65
N VAL A 718 -29.94 -10.87 21.35
CA VAL A 718 -28.65 -11.08 20.64
C VAL A 718 -28.79 -11.24 19.14
N ALA A 719 -29.98 -11.07 18.57
CA ALA A 719 -30.22 -11.29 17.15
C ALA A 719 -29.77 -12.69 16.65
N CYS A 720 -29.80 -13.71 17.52
CA CYS A 720 -29.31 -15.07 17.22
C CYS A 720 -30.17 -15.86 16.21
N ARG A 721 -31.26 -15.28 15.72
CA ARG A 721 -32.27 -15.91 14.83
C ARG A 721 -32.97 -17.16 15.38
N THR A 722 -32.67 -17.61 16.59
CA THR A 722 -33.27 -18.83 17.16
C THR A 722 -34.78 -18.72 17.30
N CYS A 723 -35.29 -17.56 17.73
CA CYS A 723 -36.72 -17.28 17.85
C CYS A 723 -37.46 -17.30 16.50
N VAL A 724 -36.84 -16.78 15.45
CA VAL A 724 -37.35 -16.79 14.06
C VAL A 724 -37.37 -18.23 13.54
N ARG A 725 -36.26 -18.96 13.65
CA ARG A 725 -36.13 -20.35 13.18
C ARG A 725 -37.10 -21.32 13.86
N ARG A 726 -37.43 -21.08 15.13
CA ARG A 726 -38.30 -21.95 15.93
C ARG A 726 -39.76 -21.47 15.93
N CYS A 727 -40.10 -20.39 15.22
CA CYS A 727 -41.47 -19.90 15.13
C CYS A 727 -42.28 -20.78 14.15
N PRO A 728 -43.30 -21.52 14.61
CA PRO A 728 -44.07 -22.45 13.76
C PRO A 728 -45.19 -21.75 12.96
N GLY A 729 -45.11 -20.44 12.76
CA GLY A 729 -46.11 -19.68 12.00
C GLY A 729 -46.12 -20.03 10.49
N PRO A 730 -47.22 -19.76 9.76
CA PRO A 730 -47.30 -19.99 8.32
C PRO A 730 -46.28 -19.13 7.55
N GLU A 731 -45.77 -19.64 6.43
CA GLU A 731 -44.86 -18.97 5.47
C GLU A 731 -43.77 -18.08 6.12
N GLY A 732 -42.76 -18.72 6.74
CA GLY A 732 -41.58 -18.03 7.27
C GLY A 732 -41.62 -17.68 8.77
N GLY A 733 -42.76 -17.91 9.45
CA GLY A 733 -42.93 -17.62 10.87
C GLY A 733 -43.58 -16.26 11.12
N ALA A 734 -43.83 -15.95 12.39
CA ALA A 734 -44.48 -14.69 12.81
C ALA A 734 -43.49 -13.63 13.32
N LEU A 735 -42.18 -13.92 13.21
CA LEU A 735 -41.11 -13.04 13.67
C LEU A 735 -40.12 -12.88 12.53
N GLU A 736 -39.84 -11.64 12.14
CA GLU A 736 -38.77 -11.27 11.23
C GLU A 736 -37.65 -10.59 12.02
N LEU A 737 -36.39 -10.81 11.63
CA LEU A 737 -35.23 -10.22 12.31
C LEU A 737 -34.47 -9.35 11.33
N ASP A 738 -34.49 -8.05 11.61
CA ASP A 738 -33.67 -7.05 10.94
C ASP A 738 -32.36 -6.84 11.70
N LEU A 739 -31.24 -6.89 10.98
CA LEU A 739 -29.91 -6.68 11.52
C LEU A 739 -29.54 -5.19 11.47
N LYS A 740 -30.36 -4.37 12.13
CA LYS A 740 -30.15 -2.92 12.27
C LYS A 740 -29.84 -2.56 13.72
N TRP A 741 -28.85 -1.70 13.94
CA TRP A 741 -28.54 -1.12 15.24
C TRP A 741 -29.35 0.16 15.46
N SER A 742 -30.36 0.11 16.33
CA SER A 742 -30.98 1.33 16.86
C SER A 742 -30.14 1.90 18.02
N LEU A 743 -29.09 2.63 17.66
CA LEU A 743 -28.25 3.35 18.64
C LEU A 743 -29.04 4.34 19.51
N PRO A 744 -30.06 5.06 19.01
CA PRO A 744 -30.84 6.00 19.83
C PRO A 744 -31.58 5.35 21.00
N GLU A 745 -32.29 4.23 20.78
CA GLU A 745 -33.06 3.56 21.83
C GLU A 745 -32.15 2.95 22.90
N VAL A 746 -31.04 2.33 22.47
CA VAL A 746 -30.06 1.72 23.37
C VAL A 746 -29.41 2.77 24.28
N VAL A 747 -29.06 3.93 23.72
CA VAL A 747 -28.46 5.02 24.50
C VAL A 747 -29.50 5.68 25.42
N LYS A 748 -30.75 5.90 24.96
CA LYS A 748 -31.84 6.46 25.79
C LYS A 748 -32.12 5.61 27.03
N GLN A 749 -32.18 4.28 26.89
CA GLN A 749 -32.40 3.38 28.03
C GLN A 749 -31.22 3.33 29.01
N MET A 750 -29.98 3.55 28.55
CA MET A 750 -28.80 3.64 29.41
C MET A 750 -28.78 4.93 30.22
N THR A 751 -29.05 6.08 29.60
CA THR A 751 -29.15 7.37 30.30
C THR A 751 -30.33 7.44 31.27
N ALA A 752 -31.36 6.61 31.08
CA ALA A 752 -32.49 6.49 32.00
C ALA A 752 -32.21 5.57 33.20
N LYS A 753 -31.14 4.75 33.16
CA LYS A 753 -30.73 3.79 34.21
C LYS A 753 -29.44 4.19 34.95
N ALA A 754 -28.74 5.21 34.47
CA ALA A 754 -27.66 5.89 35.18
C ALA A 754 -28.24 7.05 35.99
#